data_AF-A0A1W9M4E1-F1
#
_entry.id   AF-A0A1W9M4E1-F1
#
_cell.length_a   1.000
_cell.length_b   1.000
_cell.length_c   1.000
_cell.angle_alpha   90.00
_cell.angle_beta   90.00
_cell.angle_gamma   90.00
#
_symmetry.space_group_name_H-M   'P 1'
#
loop_
_entity.id
_entity.type
_entity.pdbx_description
1 polymer ?
#
loop_
_entity_poly.entity_id
_entity_poly.type
_entity_poly.pdbx_seq_one_letter_code
_entity_poly.pdbx_strand_id
1 'polypeptide(L)'
;MKIMNIILMAILAALLSACAVKPDPVCVKENRIYCKPSGNFTGRWYDYYERAMSCMEGECYDAALADLNETLKLRSEDQRMARTFGMHFADYFPHREKGLIYFNKADYEAAEKELELSVRQYPSEKAYFYLDKVRVRLMEQKQSAVSVPRLSVNVGSEVRGQGSGVKYPEPLWTKDDPVQISGTAEDEQYVSEIFVKNKAVFLENSSREVHFSAQLKLEQGNHELEIIARNLRKQEAVQKLFIHVDRLGPVISLNAFSPEQGITGRLYDESGEIFLFADGKNIPIPKGEIAEFSIPAKEEMILIAKDRLGNETVAELRADPLADFHLSGILLAENGQGAGVSYLSPEIILETQSVELGFDAPGFDAPMRIKGQIRSKYSVRKLNINDMPVVIQPGRVIFFNHFIRLKKGKNTIRIEAEDELGNKGFKELDITAEVPEAFKLKYRYCLALQPFETLADPQDQKETLFGHFFLKNILDRGRFQVILRDMKPLTPDLEPRTPVPAAVLMGNFYETAAGIEIAARMVDISSGEILAVKDVFGESKDRQAYQALSEKLSEKFHRAFPLMDAAITRVEDKGLDFSPEKWIPEKGEIKLKWPLIVYRRDTPPAYPQKSGSGIIGKTRVSGIASDVFRAEPVSGKIYEIRPGDRIISE
;
A
#
# COMPACT_ATOMS: atom_id res chain seq x y z
N MET A 1 36.72 68.49 47.65
CA MET A 1 35.25 68.36 47.49
C MET A 1 34.76 68.42 46.04
N LYS A 2 35.25 69.32 45.17
CA LYS A 2 34.73 69.42 43.78
C LYS A 2 34.99 68.20 42.88
N ILE A 3 36.12 67.51 43.02
CA ILE A 3 36.45 66.33 42.20
C ILE A 3 35.63 65.10 42.58
N MET A 4 35.33 64.93 43.88
CA MET A 4 34.55 63.79 44.37
C MET A 4 33.08 63.85 43.91
N ASN A 5 32.51 65.05 43.79
CA ASN A 5 31.16 65.23 43.25
C ASN A 5 31.09 64.97 41.73
N ILE A 6 32.17 65.23 40.99
CA ILE A 6 32.22 64.95 39.54
C ILE A 6 32.32 63.44 39.29
N ILE A 7 33.12 62.73 40.08
CA ILE A 7 33.22 61.26 40.00
C ILE A 7 31.89 60.60 40.40
N LEU A 8 31.23 61.11 41.44
CA LEU A 8 29.92 60.59 41.87
C LEU A 8 28.83 60.82 40.81
N MET A 9 28.81 61.98 40.14
CA MET A 9 27.90 62.24 39.01
C MET A 9 28.21 61.38 37.78
N ALA A 10 29.49 61.11 37.48
CA ALA A 10 29.86 60.24 36.37
C ALA A 10 29.47 58.77 36.62
N ILE A 11 29.62 58.29 37.86
CA ILE A 11 29.18 56.95 38.28
C ILE A 11 27.65 56.87 38.27
N LEU A 12 26.94 57.91 38.72
CA LEU A 12 25.47 57.96 38.66
C LEU A 12 24.96 58.00 37.21
N ALA A 13 25.63 58.73 36.31
CA ALA A 13 25.30 58.74 34.89
C ALA A 13 25.59 57.38 34.20
N ALA A 14 26.66 56.69 34.61
CA ALA A 14 26.98 55.34 34.13
C ALA A 14 26.01 54.27 34.66
N LEU A 15 25.53 54.42 35.90
CA LEU A 15 24.50 53.53 36.48
C LEU A 15 23.11 53.78 35.89
N LEU A 16 22.78 55.02 35.52
CA LEU A 16 21.50 55.37 34.87
C LEU A 16 21.45 54.95 33.40
N SER A 17 22.59 54.82 32.72
CA SER A 17 22.67 54.32 31.33
C SER A 17 22.75 52.80 31.23
N ALA A 18 23.01 52.09 32.33
CA ALA A 18 22.99 50.62 32.38
C ALA A 18 21.57 50.00 32.38
N CYS A 19 20.51 50.82 32.49
CA CYS A 19 19.10 50.39 32.42
C CYS A 19 18.39 50.88 31.14
N ALA A 20 19.11 51.16 30.06
CA ALA A 20 18.49 51.35 28.76
C ALA A 20 18.01 49.99 28.22
N VAL A 21 16.78 49.61 28.55
CA VAL A 21 16.06 48.51 27.87
C VAL A 21 16.11 48.85 26.38
N LYS A 22 16.79 48.01 25.58
CA LYS A 22 16.81 48.16 24.12
C LYS A 22 15.35 48.25 23.66
N PRO A 23 14.94 49.30 22.94
CA PRO A 23 13.59 49.36 22.41
C PRO A 23 13.37 48.13 21.52
N ASP A 24 12.22 47.47 21.69
CA ASP A 24 11.86 46.34 20.86
C ASP A 24 11.94 46.75 19.38
N PRO A 25 12.46 45.88 18.50
CA PRO A 25 12.46 46.17 17.07
C PRO A 25 11.00 46.34 16.63
N VAL A 26 10.65 47.50 16.06
CA VAL A 26 9.31 47.76 15.52
C VAL A 26 9.40 47.77 14.01
N CYS A 27 8.70 46.82 13.38
CA CYS A 27 8.61 46.70 11.93
C CYS A 27 7.21 47.13 11.50
N VAL A 28 7.10 48.13 10.62
CA VAL A 28 5.80 48.59 10.11
C VAL A 28 5.71 48.30 8.63
N LYS A 29 4.73 47.48 8.24
CA LYS A 29 4.46 47.16 6.83
C LYS A 29 2.95 47.22 6.61
N GLU A 30 2.52 47.93 5.57
CA GLU A 30 1.10 48.09 5.20
C GLU A 30 0.20 48.53 6.38
N ASN A 31 0.65 49.51 7.17
CA ASN A 31 -0.01 50.00 8.39
C ASN A 31 -0.24 48.95 9.50
N ARG A 32 0.40 47.78 9.41
CA ARG A 32 0.46 46.78 10.49
C ARG A 32 1.81 46.80 11.16
N ILE A 33 1.80 46.63 12.48
CA ILE A 33 3.01 46.57 13.31
C ILE A 33 3.37 45.10 13.55
N TYR A 34 4.57 44.73 13.17
CA TYR A 34 5.21 43.43 13.34
C TYR A 34 6.35 43.52 14.36
N CYS A 35 6.96 42.36 14.68
CA CYS A 35 7.99 42.23 15.70
C CYS A 35 7.50 42.54 17.13
N LYS A 36 6.23 42.24 17.43
CA LYS A 36 5.65 42.45 18.76
C LYS A 36 5.18 41.11 19.35
N PRO A 37 5.55 40.76 20.59
CA PRO A 37 4.97 39.61 21.28
C PRO A 37 3.50 39.87 21.61
N SER A 38 2.66 38.83 21.60
CA SER A 38 1.23 38.92 21.94
C SER A 38 1.00 39.25 23.42
N GLY A 39 1.97 38.93 24.29
CA GLY A 39 1.91 39.16 25.74
C GLY A 39 3.14 39.86 26.32
N ASN A 40 3.32 39.71 27.64
CA ASN A 40 4.48 40.26 28.34
C ASN A 40 5.76 39.52 27.93
N PHE A 41 6.77 40.26 27.50
CA PHE A 41 8.07 39.68 27.15
C PHE A 41 8.86 39.31 28.42
N THR A 42 8.98 38.02 28.71
CA THR A 42 9.66 37.52 29.92
C THR A 42 11.11 37.11 29.69
N GLY A 43 11.61 37.24 28.46
CA GLY A 43 12.97 36.85 28.08
C GLY A 43 13.17 35.33 28.01
N ARG A 44 12.09 34.56 27.91
CA ARG A 44 12.15 33.10 27.71
C ARG A 44 12.30 32.80 26.22
N TRP A 45 12.79 31.59 25.90
CA TRP A 45 13.04 31.18 24.51
C TRP A 45 11.80 31.36 23.61
N TYR A 46 10.61 31.14 24.16
CA TYR A 46 9.34 31.24 23.42
C TYR A 46 8.93 32.69 23.14
N ASP A 47 9.33 33.66 23.98
CA ASP A 47 9.04 35.08 23.75
C ASP A 47 9.84 35.60 22.53
N TYR A 48 11.13 35.26 22.48
CA TYR A 48 11.99 35.57 21.35
C TYR A 48 11.51 34.86 20.08
N TYR A 49 11.11 33.59 20.18
CA TYR A 49 10.64 32.82 19.03
C TYR A 49 9.33 33.40 18.45
N GLU A 50 8.35 33.69 19.30
CA GLU A 50 7.09 34.30 18.90
C GLU A 50 7.32 35.66 18.23
N ARG A 51 8.17 36.51 18.81
CA ARG A 51 8.54 37.80 18.22
C ARG A 51 9.24 37.64 16.88
N ALA A 52 10.14 36.65 16.75
CA ALA A 52 10.77 36.33 15.48
C ALA A 52 9.75 35.94 14.40
N MET A 53 8.75 35.11 14.74
CA MET A 53 7.68 34.73 13.80
C MET A 53 6.89 35.96 13.35
N SER A 54 6.56 36.86 14.28
CA SER A 54 5.94 38.15 13.95
C SER A 54 6.82 38.99 13.02
N CYS A 55 8.12 39.08 13.29
CA CYS A 55 9.07 39.78 12.41
C CYS A 55 9.14 39.18 11.00
N MET A 56 9.11 37.86 10.89
CA MET A 56 9.15 37.15 9.60
C MET A 56 7.92 37.45 8.75
N GLU A 57 6.73 37.49 9.35
CA GLU A 57 5.49 37.90 8.66
C GLU A 57 5.56 39.35 8.15
N GLY A 58 6.31 40.20 8.85
CA GLY A 58 6.60 41.57 8.41
C GLY A 58 7.76 41.70 7.41
N GLU A 59 8.38 40.59 7.00
CA GLU A 59 9.61 40.53 6.19
C GLU A 59 10.82 41.26 6.82
N CYS A 60 10.78 41.49 8.13
CA CYS A 60 11.86 42.11 8.89
C CYS A 60 12.89 41.06 9.32
N TYR A 61 13.57 40.51 8.31
CA TYR A 61 14.43 39.34 8.42
C TYR A 61 15.63 39.48 9.36
N ASP A 62 16.27 40.66 9.40
CA ASP A 62 17.43 40.85 10.29
C ASP A 62 17.03 40.86 11.77
N ALA A 63 15.88 41.47 12.10
CA ALA A 63 15.32 41.43 13.44
C ALA A 63 14.90 40.00 13.81
N ALA A 64 14.24 39.29 12.89
CA ALA A 64 13.87 37.89 13.08
C ALA A 64 15.09 36.99 13.35
N LEU A 65 16.17 37.13 12.57
CA LEU A 65 17.41 36.37 12.79
C LEU A 65 18.05 36.66 14.14
N ALA A 66 18.04 37.92 14.58
CA ALA A 66 18.56 38.29 15.90
C ALA A 66 17.79 37.57 17.02
N ASP A 67 16.46 37.59 16.96
CA ASP A 67 15.62 36.90 17.94
C ASP A 67 15.78 35.38 17.87
N LEU A 68 15.83 34.78 16.67
CA LEU A 68 16.07 33.34 16.52
C LEU A 68 17.43 32.92 17.07
N ASN A 69 18.45 33.77 16.93
CA ASN A 69 19.76 33.50 17.53
C ASN A 69 19.73 33.57 19.06
N GLU A 70 18.98 34.50 19.66
CA GLU A 70 18.79 34.52 21.13
C GLU A 70 17.99 33.29 21.61
N THR A 71 16.93 32.94 20.90
CA THR A 71 16.15 31.73 21.11
C THR A 71 17.04 30.47 21.09
N LEU A 72 17.93 30.33 20.10
CA LEU A 72 18.84 29.20 19.97
C LEU A 72 19.88 29.09 21.10
N LYS A 73 20.28 30.22 21.71
CA LYS A 73 21.16 30.19 22.91
C LYS A 73 20.45 29.56 24.11
N LEU A 74 19.13 29.73 24.20
CA LEU A 74 18.31 29.23 25.30
C LEU A 74 17.79 27.82 25.05
N ARG A 75 17.50 27.47 23.79
CA ARG A 75 17.02 26.15 23.37
C ARG A 75 17.39 25.90 21.91
N SER A 76 18.24 24.92 21.63
CA SER A 76 18.81 24.72 20.30
C SER A 76 18.12 23.69 19.42
N GLU A 77 17.15 22.93 19.94
CA GLU A 77 16.56 21.79 19.22
C GLU A 77 15.18 22.12 18.67
N ASP A 78 15.02 21.93 17.36
CA ASP A 78 13.73 21.92 16.66
C ASP A 78 12.86 20.76 17.20
N GLN A 79 11.60 21.07 17.53
CA GLN A 79 10.67 20.13 18.13
C GLN A 79 9.21 20.60 17.98
N ARG A 80 8.30 19.68 17.64
CA ARG A 80 6.85 19.89 17.81
C ARG A 80 6.44 19.78 19.28
N MET A 81 5.46 20.57 19.67
CA MET A 81 4.94 20.58 21.06
C MET A 81 6.06 20.83 22.10
N ALA A 82 6.93 21.81 21.85
CA ALA A 82 7.88 22.26 22.85
C ALA A 82 7.12 22.96 24.00
N ARG A 83 7.35 22.50 25.22
CA ARG A 83 6.67 23.02 26.41
C ARG A 83 7.08 24.47 26.69
N THR A 84 6.12 25.39 26.72
CA THR A 84 6.34 26.80 27.03
C THR A 84 6.08 27.06 28.53
N PHE A 85 4.99 27.74 28.89
CA PHE A 85 4.60 28.01 30.28
C PHE A 85 3.45 27.11 30.72
N GLY A 86 3.53 26.55 31.93
CA GLY A 86 2.46 25.71 32.50
C GLY A 86 2.18 24.45 31.67
N MET A 87 0.96 24.37 31.13
CA MET A 87 0.47 23.29 30.25
C MET A 87 0.37 23.74 28.77
N HIS A 88 1.00 24.85 28.40
CA HIS A 88 1.04 25.33 27.03
C HIS A 88 2.23 24.75 26.27
N PHE A 89 2.03 24.53 24.97
CA PHE A 89 2.99 23.96 24.05
C PHE A 89 2.98 24.78 22.76
N ALA A 90 4.15 24.88 22.11
CA ALA A 90 4.29 25.54 20.83
C ALA A 90 5.10 24.65 19.87
N ASP A 91 4.77 24.72 18.59
CA ASP A 91 5.62 24.12 17.55
C ASP A 91 6.83 25.02 17.32
N TYR A 92 8.01 24.48 17.62
CA TYR A 92 9.24 25.24 17.79
C TYR A 92 10.31 24.77 16.79
N PHE A 93 10.57 25.57 15.76
CA PHE A 93 11.47 25.20 14.66
C PHE A 93 12.45 26.33 14.31
N PRO A 94 13.26 26.82 15.26
CA PRO A 94 14.15 27.95 15.02
C PRO A 94 15.13 27.72 13.86
N HIS A 95 15.67 26.50 13.66
CA HIS A 95 16.57 26.22 12.55
C HIS A 95 15.84 26.24 11.20
N ARG A 96 14.64 25.65 11.15
CA ARG A 96 13.76 25.72 9.97
C ARG A 96 13.52 27.17 9.55
N GLU A 97 13.06 27.98 10.49
CA GLU A 97 12.63 29.34 10.21
C GLU A 97 13.84 30.25 9.87
N LYS A 98 15.02 30.04 10.49
CA LYS A 98 16.27 30.67 10.03
C LYS A 98 16.61 30.31 8.59
N GLY A 99 16.48 29.04 8.23
CA GLY A 99 16.69 28.56 6.87
C GLY A 99 15.80 29.26 5.84
N LEU A 100 14.52 29.46 6.19
CA LEU A 100 13.57 30.24 5.37
C LEU A 100 14.00 31.70 5.21
N ILE A 101 14.46 32.32 6.31
CA ILE A 101 14.95 33.70 6.24
C ILE A 101 16.15 33.80 5.30
N TYR A 102 17.14 32.91 5.44
CA TYR A 102 18.31 32.90 4.56
C TYR A 102 17.93 32.67 3.09
N PHE A 103 16.98 31.77 2.83
CA PHE A 103 16.45 31.56 1.48
C PHE A 103 15.85 32.84 0.90
N ASN A 104 15.03 33.57 1.67
CA ASN A 104 14.44 34.84 1.23
C ASN A 104 15.49 35.96 1.05
N LYS A 105 16.59 35.91 1.80
CA LYS A 105 17.76 36.80 1.62
C LYS A 105 18.71 36.35 0.51
N ALA A 106 18.39 35.27 -0.22
CA ALA A 106 19.23 34.66 -1.26
C ALA A 106 20.61 34.16 -0.78
N ASP A 107 20.75 33.90 0.52
CA ASP A 107 21.91 33.22 1.11
C ASP A 107 21.61 31.71 1.17
N TYR A 108 21.76 31.05 0.03
CA TYR A 108 21.30 29.66 -0.14
C TYR A 108 22.19 28.65 0.58
N GLU A 109 23.49 28.92 0.73
CA GLU A 109 24.42 28.08 1.48
C GLU A 109 24.09 28.08 2.98
N ALA A 110 23.80 29.23 3.57
CA ALA A 110 23.35 29.30 4.96
C ALA A 110 21.97 28.65 5.13
N ALA A 111 21.07 28.85 4.16
CA ALA A 111 19.75 28.23 4.17
C ALA A 111 19.83 26.70 4.15
N GLU A 112 20.67 26.12 3.27
CA GLU A 112 20.85 24.66 3.15
C GLU A 112 21.30 24.08 4.50
N LYS A 113 22.32 24.66 5.11
CA LYS A 113 22.88 24.19 6.38
C LYS A 113 21.85 24.18 7.52
N GLU A 114 21.07 25.25 7.65
CA GLU A 114 20.06 25.38 8.70
C GLU A 114 18.87 24.42 8.46
N LEU A 115 18.43 24.27 7.21
CA LEU A 115 17.35 23.34 6.85
C LEU A 115 17.75 21.88 6.98
N GLU A 116 18.97 21.51 6.61
CA GLU A 116 19.50 20.17 6.85
C GLU A 116 19.67 19.86 8.34
N LEU A 117 20.01 20.86 9.15
CA LEU A 117 20.02 20.71 10.61
C LEU A 117 18.62 20.52 11.16
N SER A 118 17.65 21.35 10.72
CA SER A 118 16.25 21.22 11.10
C SER A 118 15.69 19.84 10.77
N VAL A 119 15.88 19.35 9.53
CA VAL A 119 15.45 18.01 9.10
C VAL A 119 16.08 16.91 9.95
N ARG A 120 17.36 17.04 10.31
CA ARG A 120 18.04 16.04 11.17
C ARG A 120 17.52 16.05 12.61
N GLN A 121 17.16 17.21 13.15
CA GLN A 121 16.62 17.33 14.50
C GLN A 121 15.15 16.89 14.56
N TYR A 122 14.32 17.45 13.68
CA TYR A 122 12.91 17.14 13.57
C TYR A 122 12.41 17.34 12.13
N PRO A 123 12.23 16.26 11.35
CA PRO A 123 11.66 16.32 10.01
C PRO A 123 10.30 17.04 9.98
N SER A 124 10.15 17.99 9.07
CA SER A 124 8.86 18.62 8.76
C SER A 124 8.73 18.87 7.28
N GLU A 125 7.50 18.85 6.78
CA GLU A 125 7.20 19.04 5.36
C GLU A 125 7.62 20.42 4.86
N LYS A 126 7.45 21.44 5.70
CA LYS A 126 7.91 22.79 5.40
C LYS A 126 9.44 22.84 5.27
N ALA A 127 10.18 22.11 6.12
CA ALA A 127 11.64 22.05 6.02
C ALA A 127 12.09 21.35 4.73
N TYR A 128 11.50 20.19 4.39
CA TYR A 128 11.80 19.47 3.14
C TYR A 128 11.49 20.32 1.90
N PHE A 129 10.34 20.99 1.89
CA PHE A 129 9.93 21.84 0.78
C PHE A 129 10.93 22.97 0.51
N TYR A 130 11.33 23.71 1.54
CA TYR A 130 12.30 24.80 1.38
C TYR A 130 13.71 24.28 1.10
N LEU A 131 14.09 23.12 1.62
CA LEU A 131 15.38 22.50 1.33
C LEU A 131 15.49 22.14 -0.16
N ASP A 132 14.43 21.60 -0.75
CA ASP A 132 14.38 21.30 -2.18
C ASP A 132 14.48 22.58 -3.03
N LYS A 133 13.81 23.66 -2.62
CA LYS A 133 13.96 24.98 -3.26
C LYS A 133 15.38 25.50 -3.20
N VAL A 134 16.03 25.44 -2.03
CA VAL A 134 17.41 25.85 -1.83
C VAL A 134 18.35 25.05 -2.74
N ARG A 135 18.20 23.72 -2.79
CA ARG A 135 19.00 22.85 -3.65
C ARG A 135 18.86 23.23 -5.12
N VAL A 136 17.64 23.50 -5.60
CA VAL A 136 17.42 24.00 -6.96
C VAL A 136 18.19 25.30 -7.22
N ARG A 137 18.10 26.28 -6.32
CA ARG A 137 18.82 27.56 -6.45
C ARG A 137 20.34 27.40 -6.46
N LEU A 138 20.88 26.55 -5.59
CA LEU A 138 22.32 26.26 -5.55
C LEU A 138 22.80 25.58 -6.85
N MET A 139 22.02 24.64 -7.40
CA MET A 139 22.33 24.01 -8.69
C MET A 139 22.30 25.01 -9.85
N GLU A 140 21.36 25.95 -9.83
CA GLU A 140 21.27 27.05 -10.82
C GLU A 140 22.47 27.99 -10.73
N GLN A 141 22.84 28.46 -9.52
CA GLN A 141 23.98 29.35 -9.30
C GLN A 141 25.31 28.73 -9.71
N LYS A 142 25.50 27.43 -9.42
CA LYS A 142 26.69 26.66 -9.81
C LYS A 142 26.72 26.31 -11.29
N GLN A 143 25.67 26.61 -12.06
CA GLN A 143 25.51 26.21 -13.46
C GLN A 143 25.77 24.71 -13.67
N SER A 144 25.33 23.89 -12.71
CA SER A 144 25.54 22.45 -12.78
C SER A 144 24.84 21.88 -14.01
N ALA A 145 25.53 21.02 -14.75
CA ALA A 145 24.94 20.32 -15.89
C ALA A 145 23.71 19.55 -15.42
N VAL A 146 22.63 19.61 -16.20
CA VAL A 146 21.37 18.96 -15.83
C VAL A 146 21.53 17.45 -16.04
N SER A 147 21.30 16.66 -15.00
CA SER A 147 21.33 15.20 -15.04
C SER A 147 19.94 14.63 -15.31
N VAL A 148 19.89 13.34 -15.63
CA VAL A 148 18.67 12.54 -15.68
C VAL A 148 18.80 11.42 -14.64
N PRO A 149 17.70 11.02 -13.96
CA PRO A 149 17.77 9.93 -13.00
C PRO A 149 18.20 8.61 -13.64
N ARG A 150 18.98 7.82 -12.91
CA ARG A 150 19.27 6.43 -13.26
C ARG A 150 18.24 5.52 -12.60
N LEU A 151 17.58 4.70 -13.41
CA LEU A 151 16.59 3.73 -12.94
C LEU A 151 17.15 2.30 -12.96
N SER A 152 17.01 1.61 -11.83
CA SER A 152 17.17 0.16 -11.69
C SER A 152 15.86 -0.42 -11.18
N VAL A 153 15.31 -1.40 -11.89
CA VAL A 153 14.00 -1.97 -11.60
C VAL A 153 14.10 -3.48 -11.48
N ASN A 154 13.47 -4.00 -10.44
CA ASN A 154 13.35 -5.40 -10.13
C ASN A 154 11.89 -5.84 -10.26
N VAL A 155 11.65 -6.95 -10.94
CA VAL A 155 10.35 -7.60 -11.02
C VAL A 155 10.54 -9.03 -10.53
N GLY A 156 9.93 -9.38 -9.40
CA GLY A 156 10.24 -10.64 -8.71
C GLY A 156 11.75 -10.74 -8.39
N SER A 157 12.39 -11.83 -8.84
CA SER A 157 13.83 -12.06 -8.66
C SER A 157 14.72 -11.50 -9.77
N GLU A 158 14.15 -10.93 -10.85
CA GLU A 158 14.93 -10.42 -11.98
C GLU A 158 15.22 -8.92 -11.84
N VAL A 159 16.49 -8.55 -12.01
CA VAL A 159 17.01 -7.16 -11.93
C VAL A 159 17.26 -6.60 -13.33
N ARG A 160 16.75 -5.41 -13.65
CA ARG A 160 17.00 -4.69 -14.92
C ARG A 160 17.44 -3.25 -14.63
N GLY A 161 18.59 -2.83 -15.15
CA GLY A 161 19.10 -1.45 -15.02
C GLY A 161 19.41 -0.79 -16.35
N GLN A 162 19.34 0.55 -16.39
CA GLN A 162 19.90 1.33 -17.50
C GLN A 162 21.42 1.06 -17.58
N GLY A 163 21.85 0.43 -18.69
CA GLY A 163 23.23 0.00 -18.92
C GLY A 163 23.43 -1.52 -19.00
N SER A 164 22.39 -2.34 -18.84
CA SER A 164 22.51 -3.81 -18.89
C SER A 164 22.78 -4.42 -20.27
N GLY A 165 22.97 -3.63 -21.34
CA GLY A 165 23.28 -4.14 -22.68
C GLY A 165 22.19 -5.02 -23.31
N VAL A 166 21.09 -5.29 -22.60
CA VAL A 166 19.96 -6.09 -23.07
C VAL A 166 19.14 -5.22 -24.02
N LYS A 167 19.39 -5.40 -25.32
CA LYS A 167 18.51 -4.96 -26.40
C LYS A 167 17.15 -5.64 -26.16
N TYR A 168 16.08 -4.87 -25.98
CA TYR A 168 14.70 -5.37 -25.95
C TYR A 168 14.43 -6.37 -27.10
N PRO A 169 13.58 -7.41 -26.92
CA PRO A 169 12.33 -7.32 -26.17
C PRO A 169 11.86 -8.61 -25.45
N GLU A 170 12.67 -9.30 -24.63
CA GLU A 170 12.12 -10.45 -23.90
C GLU A 170 11.20 -10.00 -22.74
N PRO A 171 9.92 -10.43 -22.74
CA PRO A 171 8.99 -10.13 -21.66
C PRO A 171 9.43 -10.84 -20.38
N LEU A 172 9.18 -10.20 -19.24
CA LEU A 172 9.37 -10.77 -17.91
C LEU A 172 8.16 -11.64 -17.58
N TRP A 173 8.37 -12.91 -17.28
CA TRP A 173 7.28 -13.82 -16.96
C TRP A 173 7.09 -13.95 -15.46
N THR A 174 5.84 -13.85 -15.00
CA THR A 174 5.51 -14.02 -13.60
C THR A 174 4.12 -14.61 -13.43
N LYS A 175 3.95 -15.39 -12.37
CA LYS A 175 2.64 -15.90 -11.92
C LYS A 175 2.09 -15.14 -10.71
N ASP A 176 2.84 -14.15 -10.21
CA ASP A 176 2.52 -13.47 -8.96
C ASP A 176 1.23 -12.66 -9.08
N ASP A 177 0.44 -12.61 -8.00
CA ASP A 177 -0.72 -11.73 -7.85
C ASP A 177 -0.78 -11.19 -6.42
N PRO A 178 -0.66 -9.87 -6.21
CA PRO A 178 -0.33 -8.84 -7.21
C PRO A 178 1.14 -8.92 -7.66
N VAL A 179 1.41 -8.45 -8.88
CA VAL A 179 2.78 -8.35 -9.42
C VAL A 179 3.56 -7.28 -8.65
N GLN A 180 4.66 -7.68 -8.02
CA GLN A 180 5.53 -6.81 -7.25
C GLN A 180 6.58 -6.18 -8.17
N ILE A 181 6.60 -4.86 -8.24
CA ILE A 181 7.64 -4.08 -8.92
C ILE A 181 8.38 -3.30 -7.85
N SER A 182 9.70 -3.43 -7.80
CA SER A 182 10.54 -2.65 -6.90
C SER A 182 11.74 -2.11 -7.64
N GLY A 183 12.51 -1.22 -7.04
CA GLY A 183 13.68 -0.67 -7.71
C GLY A 183 14.35 0.44 -6.92
N THR A 184 15.38 0.99 -7.53
CA THR A 184 16.12 2.15 -7.05
C THR A 184 16.21 3.20 -8.15
N ALA A 185 15.92 4.45 -7.79
CA ALA A 185 16.17 5.62 -8.61
C ALA A 185 17.31 6.44 -7.99
N GLU A 186 18.32 6.79 -8.78
CA GLU A 186 19.49 7.53 -8.33
C GLU A 186 19.71 8.79 -9.17
N ASP A 187 19.97 9.93 -8.54
CA ASP A 187 20.35 11.17 -9.24
C ASP A 187 21.16 12.09 -8.31
N GLU A 188 22.27 12.65 -8.78
CA GLU A 188 23.03 13.67 -8.05
C GLU A 188 22.21 14.95 -7.79
N GLN A 189 21.23 15.23 -8.66
CA GLN A 189 20.28 16.34 -8.58
C GLN A 189 18.97 15.98 -7.86
N TYR A 190 19.00 14.92 -7.05
CA TYR A 190 17.93 14.43 -6.18
C TYR A 190 16.67 14.00 -6.93
N VAL A 191 16.29 12.74 -6.76
CA VAL A 191 15.01 12.20 -7.21
C VAL A 191 13.90 12.78 -6.34
N SER A 192 12.87 13.33 -6.98
CA SER A 192 11.77 14.07 -6.36
C SER A 192 10.39 13.46 -6.61
N GLU A 193 10.21 12.73 -7.71
CA GLU A 193 8.96 12.05 -8.05
C GLU A 193 9.29 10.72 -8.73
N ILE A 194 8.51 9.68 -8.43
CA ILE A 194 8.53 8.40 -9.14
C ILE A 194 7.09 8.03 -9.47
N PHE A 195 6.84 7.56 -10.69
CA PHE A 195 5.54 7.07 -11.14
C PHE A 195 5.67 5.64 -11.64
N VAL A 196 4.75 4.77 -11.24
CA VAL A 196 4.61 3.40 -11.74
C VAL A 196 3.21 3.25 -12.32
N LYS A 197 3.08 2.96 -13.62
CA LYS A 197 1.77 2.87 -14.31
C LYS A 197 0.90 4.11 -14.05
N ASN A 198 1.49 5.29 -14.17
CA ASN A 198 0.89 6.62 -13.92
C ASN A 198 0.42 6.88 -12.47
N LYS A 199 0.73 5.99 -11.52
CA LYS A 199 0.49 6.24 -10.10
C LYS A 199 1.77 6.73 -9.44
N ALA A 200 1.68 7.85 -8.74
CA ALA A 200 2.81 8.38 -7.97
C ALA A 200 3.16 7.42 -6.84
N VAL A 201 4.43 7.05 -6.73
CA VAL A 201 4.99 6.45 -5.52
C VAL A 201 5.13 7.56 -4.50
N PHE A 202 4.65 7.33 -3.29
CA PHE A 202 4.77 8.31 -2.22
C PHE A 202 6.23 8.44 -1.79
N LEU A 203 6.71 9.69 -1.78
CA LEU A 203 8.03 10.08 -1.29
C LEU A 203 7.84 11.13 -0.19
N GLU A 204 8.48 10.93 0.95
CA GLU A 204 8.45 11.92 2.03
C GLU A 204 9.22 13.18 1.62
N ASN A 205 10.40 12.99 1.00
CA ASN A 205 11.30 14.05 0.57
C ASN A 205 12.13 13.65 -0.65
N SER A 206 12.75 14.63 -1.31
CA SER A 206 13.74 14.34 -2.35
C SER A 206 15.02 13.75 -1.76
N SER A 207 15.62 12.79 -2.48
CA SER A 207 16.85 12.10 -2.08
C SER A 207 17.68 11.75 -3.30
N ARG A 208 19.00 11.63 -3.13
CA ARG A 208 19.89 11.19 -4.22
C ARG A 208 19.68 9.73 -4.61
N GLU A 209 19.19 8.93 -3.66
CA GLU A 209 18.84 7.54 -3.86
C GLU A 209 17.46 7.30 -3.23
N VAL A 210 16.56 6.72 -4.03
CA VAL A 210 15.19 6.42 -3.62
C VAL A 210 14.87 4.97 -3.99
N HIS A 211 14.62 4.15 -2.98
CA HIS A 211 14.04 2.83 -3.19
C HIS A 211 12.52 2.96 -3.28
N PHE A 212 11.93 2.25 -4.24
CA PHE A 212 10.49 2.20 -4.41
C PHE A 212 9.99 0.77 -4.54
N SER A 213 8.72 0.57 -4.16
CA SER A 213 7.99 -0.69 -4.36
C SER A 213 6.54 -0.36 -4.69
N ALA A 214 5.96 -1.12 -5.61
CA ALA A 214 4.60 -0.98 -6.09
C ALA A 214 3.98 -2.34 -6.36
N GLN A 215 2.73 -2.50 -5.95
CA GLN A 215 1.93 -3.70 -6.19
C GLN A 215 0.95 -3.43 -7.31
N LEU A 216 1.05 -4.18 -8.41
CA LEU A 216 0.19 -4.03 -9.57
C LEU A 216 -0.71 -5.24 -9.75
N LYS A 217 -2.03 -5.01 -9.76
CA LYS A 217 -3.01 -5.98 -10.24
C LYS A 217 -2.97 -6.00 -11.76
N LEU A 218 -2.33 -7.03 -12.31
CA LEU A 218 -2.24 -7.28 -13.74
C LEU A 218 -2.99 -8.58 -14.05
N GLU A 219 -3.83 -8.56 -15.08
CA GLU A 219 -4.54 -9.74 -15.58
C GLU A 219 -3.60 -10.70 -16.32
N GLN A 220 -4.07 -11.91 -16.65
CA GLN A 220 -3.34 -12.83 -17.53
C GLN A 220 -2.95 -12.15 -18.85
N GLY A 221 -1.76 -12.45 -19.36
CA GLY A 221 -1.28 -12.00 -20.67
C GLY A 221 -0.24 -10.87 -20.62
N ASN A 222 -0.10 -10.16 -21.74
CA ASN A 222 0.96 -9.17 -21.95
C ASN A 222 0.58 -7.78 -21.44
N HIS A 223 1.49 -7.13 -20.71
CA HIS A 223 1.36 -5.77 -20.19
C HIS A 223 2.60 -4.95 -20.52
N GLU A 224 2.38 -3.76 -21.07
CA GLU A 224 3.42 -2.72 -21.17
C GLU A 224 3.25 -1.76 -19.99
N LEU A 225 4.35 -1.49 -19.29
CA LEU A 225 4.39 -0.60 -18.15
C LEU A 225 5.51 0.43 -18.31
N GLU A 226 5.24 1.64 -17.85
CA GLU A 226 6.21 2.72 -17.79
C GLU A 226 6.47 3.08 -16.32
N ILE A 227 7.77 3.19 -16.00
CA ILE A 227 8.26 3.71 -14.74
C ILE A 227 9.01 5.00 -15.05
N ILE A 228 8.59 6.09 -14.41
CA ILE A 228 9.12 7.43 -14.67
C ILE A 228 9.73 7.94 -13.36
N ALA A 229 10.98 8.38 -13.37
CA ALA A 229 11.58 9.12 -12.27
C ALA A 229 11.91 10.54 -12.71
N ARG A 230 11.68 11.51 -11.82
CA ARG A 230 12.00 12.93 -12.02
C ARG A 230 12.95 13.44 -10.95
N ASN A 231 13.93 14.22 -11.37
CA ASN A 231 14.76 14.98 -10.43
C ASN A 231 14.18 16.37 -10.10
N LEU A 232 14.81 17.10 -9.17
CA LEU A 232 14.41 18.45 -8.79
C LEU A 232 14.47 19.46 -9.95
N ARG A 233 15.29 19.20 -10.98
CA ARG A 233 15.38 19.98 -12.22
C ARG A 233 14.35 19.55 -13.28
N LYS A 234 13.37 18.73 -12.88
CA LYS A 234 12.26 18.22 -13.71
C LYS A 234 12.71 17.45 -14.95
N GLN A 235 13.93 16.91 -14.95
CA GLN A 235 14.34 15.95 -15.97
C GLN A 235 13.79 14.58 -15.64
N GLU A 236 13.42 13.86 -16.69
CA GLU A 236 12.76 12.57 -16.62
C GLU A 236 13.64 11.45 -17.14
N ALA A 237 13.60 10.33 -16.44
CA ALA A 237 14.06 9.05 -16.95
C ALA A 237 12.87 8.10 -17.03
N VAL A 238 12.73 7.44 -18.18
CA VAL A 238 11.63 6.49 -18.44
C VAL A 238 12.21 5.11 -18.66
N GLN A 239 11.66 4.13 -17.94
CA GLN A 239 11.98 2.71 -18.10
C GLN A 239 10.71 1.96 -18.52
N LYS A 240 10.74 1.38 -19.73
CA LYS A 240 9.66 0.52 -20.24
C LYS A 240 9.89 -0.93 -19.80
N LEU A 241 8.83 -1.58 -19.34
CA LEU A 241 8.80 -2.99 -18.99
C LEU A 241 7.71 -3.70 -19.77
N PHE A 242 8.03 -4.89 -20.27
CA PHE A 242 7.07 -5.82 -20.85
C PHE A 242 6.95 -6.98 -19.87
N ILE A 243 5.77 -7.14 -19.28
CA ILE A 243 5.48 -8.21 -18.32
C ILE A 243 4.45 -9.13 -18.99
N HIS A 244 4.77 -10.43 -19.05
CA HIS A 244 3.83 -11.47 -19.40
C HIS A 244 3.38 -12.16 -18.11
N VAL A 245 2.10 -12.04 -17.77
CA VAL A 245 1.54 -12.67 -16.60
C VAL A 245 0.96 -14.01 -17.00
N ASP A 246 1.56 -15.08 -16.47
CA ASP A 246 1.09 -16.43 -16.70
C ASP A 246 0.82 -17.19 -15.40
N ARG A 247 -0.47 -17.40 -15.13
CA ARG A 247 -1.00 -18.13 -13.96
C ARG A 247 -1.68 -19.43 -14.36
N LEU A 248 -1.66 -19.76 -15.65
CA LEU A 248 -2.24 -20.97 -16.20
C LEU A 248 -1.16 -22.05 -16.22
N GLY A 249 -1.55 -23.28 -15.98
CA GLY A 249 -0.67 -24.43 -16.14
C GLY A 249 -0.90 -25.07 -17.50
N PRO A 250 0.00 -25.98 -17.92
CA PRO A 250 -0.14 -26.63 -19.21
C PRO A 250 -1.46 -27.39 -19.33
N VAL A 251 -2.13 -27.30 -20.46
CA VAL A 251 -3.34 -28.08 -20.76
C VAL A 251 -2.93 -29.48 -21.18
N ILE A 252 -3.60 -30.51 -20.65
CA ILE A 252 -3.35 -31.92 -21.00
C ILE A 252 -4.52 -32.43 -21.84
N SER A 253 -4.28 -32.73 -23.11
CA SER A 253 -5.26 -33.33 -24.02
C SER A 253 -4.91 -34.78 -24.33
N LEU A 254 -5.81 -35.71 -24.03
CA LEU A 254 -5.62 -37.14 -24.29
C LEU A 254 -6.44 -37.58 -25.52
N ASN A 255 -5.81 -38.36 -26.39
CA ASN A 255 -6.45 -38.95 -27.58
C ASN A 255 -6.90 -40.38 -27.32
N ALA A 256 -6.06 -41.17 -26.65
CA ALA A 256 -6.34 -42.55 -26.28
C ALA A 256 -5.80 -42.87 -24.89
N PHE A 257 -6.59 -43.64 -24.14
CA PHE A 257 -6.20 -44.30 -22.89
C PHE A 257 -6.66 -45.74 -22.99
N SER A 258 -5.73 -46.68 -23.13
CA SER A 258 -6.03 -48.11 -23.07
C SER A 258 -4.84 -48.86 -22.46
N PRO A 259 -5.08 -49.90 -21.63
CA PRO A 259 -4.03 -50.80 -21.17
C PRO A 259 -3.17 -51.38 -22.30
N GLU A 260 -3.74 -51.56 -23.50
CA GLU A 260 -3.07 -52.17 -24.66
C GLU A 260 -2.32 -51.14 -25.52
N GLN A 261 -2.84 -49.91 -25.66
CA GLN A 261 -2.29 -48.88 -26.55
C GLN A 261 -1.46 -47.82 -25.82
N GLY A 262 -1.47 -47.83 -24.48
CA GLY A 262 -0.86 -46.80 -23.66
C GLY A 262 -1.70 -45.52 -23.59
N ILE A 263 -1.09 -44.47 -23.06
CA ILE A 263 -1.66 -43.12 -22.96
C ILE A 263 -0.95 -42.26 -23.98
N THR A 264 -1.71 -41.71 -24.93
CA THR A 264 -1.21 -40.77 -25.92
C THR A 264 -1.93 -39.44 -25.80
N GLY A 265 -1.17 -38.37 -25.87
CA GLY A 265 -1.72 -37.03 -25.67
C GLY A 265 -0.78 -35.93 -26.12
N ARG A 266 -1.29 -34.71 -25.97
CA ARG A 266 -0.60 -33.47 -26.25
C ARG A 266 -0.69 -32.57 -25.03
N LEU A 267 0.40 -31.87 -24.76
CA LEU A 267 0.48 -30.81 -23.79
C LEU A 267 0.51 -29.48 -24.54
N TYR A 268 -0.13 -28.46 -23.99
CA TYR A 268 -0.03 -27.11 -24.51
C TYR A 268 0.26 -26.10 -23.42
N ASP A 269 1.21 -25.21 -23.66
CA ASP A 269 1.57 -24.10 -22.79
C ASP A 269 2.20 -22.96 -23.60
N GLU A 270 1.83 -21.71 -23.30
CA GLU A 270 2.34 -20.54 -24.05
C GLU A 270 3.85 -20.34 -23.85
N SER A 271 4.43 -20.81 -22.73
CA SER A 271 5.85 -20.63 -22.46
C SER A 271 6.76 -21.52 -23.32
N GLY A 272 6.21 -22.60 -23.88
CA GLY A 272 6.96 -23.60 -24.65
C GLY A 272 7.95 -24.46 -23.84
N GLU A 273 7.99 -24.28 -22.52
CA GLU A 273 8.84 -25.00 -21.58
C GLU A 273 7.97 -25.85 -20.64
N ILE A 274 7.64 -27.05 -21.12
CA ILE A 274 6.75 -27.98 -20.42
C ILE A 274 7.56 -29.13 -19.81
N PHE A 275 7.21 -29.52 -18.58
CA PHE A 275 7.72 -30.69 -17.89
C PHE A 275 6.56 -31.64 -17.57
N LEU A 276 6.68 -32.91 -17.94
CA LEU A 276 5.67 -33.94 -17.67
C LEU A 276 6.19 -34.96 -16.66
N PHE A 277 5.39 -35.23 -15.62
CA PHE A 277 5.66 -36.27 -14.64
C PHE A 277 4.52 -37.29 -14.65
N ALA A 278 4.85 -38.58 -14.66
CA ALA A 278 3.91 -39.68 -14.48
C ALA A 278 4.27 -40.45 -13.20
N ASP A 279 3.36 -40.51 -12.22
CA ASP A 279 3.59 -41.10 -10.90
C ASP A 279 4.88 -40.58 -10.22
N GLY A 280 5.16 -39.30 -10.38
CA GLY A 280 6.37 -38.65 -9.87
C GLY A 280 7.66 -38.87 -10.68
N LYS A 281 7.63 -39.67 -11.75
CA LYS A 281 8.78 -39.87 -12.66
C LYS A 281 8.73 -38.90 -13.85
N ASN A 282 9.83 -38.23 -14.13
CA ASN A 282 9.94 -37.31 -15.27
C ASN A 282 9.86 -38.07 -16.60
N ILE A 283 9.03 -37.58 -17.53
CA ILE A 283 8.84 -38.13 -18.87
C ILE A 283 9.44 -37.14 -19.87
N PRO A 284 10.44 -37.56 -20.68
CA PRO A 284 11.03 -36.68 -21.68
C PRO A 284 10.01 -36.39 -22.79
N ILE A 285 9.81 -35.10 -23.07
CA ILE A 285 8.91 -34.60 -24.11
C ILE A 285 9.63 -33.58 -25.00
N PRO A 286 9.19 -33.38 -26.25
CA PRO A 286 9.73 -32.32 -27.12
C PRO A 286 9.54 -30.93 -26.49
N LYS A 287 10.47 -30.02 -26.77
CA LYS A 287 10.31 -28.60 -26.42
C LYS A 287 9.40 -27.90 -27.43
N GLY A 288 8.68 -26.89 -26.98
CA GLY A 288 7.76 -26.10 -27.79
C GLY A 288 6.42 -25.92 -27.10
N GLU A 289 5.59 -25.01 -27.63
CA GLU A 289 4.25 -24.73 -27.09
C GLU A 289 3.35 -25.95 -27.12
N ILE A 290 3.61 -26.89 -28.03
CA ILE A 290 2.89 -28.16 -28.15
C ILE A 290 3.90 -29.30 -27.99
N ALA A 291 3.67 -30.16 -27.00
CA ALA A 291 4.50 -31.32 -26.76
C ALA A 291 3.66 -32.61 -26.81
N GLU A 292 3.98 -33.49 -27.76
CA GLU A 292 3.34 -34.81 -27.85
C GLU A 292 4.02 -35.80 -26.88
N PHE A 293 3.24 -36.68 -26.27
CA PHE A 293 3.77 -37.73 -25.40
C PHE A 293 3.04 -39.06 -25.59
N SER A 294 3.76 -40.15 -25.30
CA SER A 294 3.25 -41.51 -25.30
C SER A 294 3.91 -42.30 -24.16
N ILE A 295 3.09 -42.84 -23.25
CA ILE A 295 3.55 -43.58 -22.07
C ILE A 295 2.74 -44.87 -21.88
N PRO A 296 3.31 -45.93 -21.28
CA PRO A 296 2.56 -47.15 -20.98
C PRO A 296 1.47 -46.87 -19.95
N ALA A 297 0.26 -47.40 -20.18
CA ALA A 297 -0.88 -47.23 -19.30
C ALA A 297 -0.78 -48.14 -18.06
N LYS A 298 -1.31 -47.67 -16.93
CA LYS A 298 -1.53 -48.44 -15.69
C LYS A 298 -2.99 -48.29 -15.26
N GLU A 299 -3.45 -49.17 -14.37
CA GLU A 299 -4.82 -49.10 -13.83
C GLU A 299 -5.14 -47.76 -13.16
N GLU A 300 -4.19 -47.21 -12.41
CA GLU A 300 -4.27 -45.85 -11.89
C GLU A 300 -2.96 -45.13 -12.19
N MET A 301 -3.06 -43.89 -12.64
CA MET A 301 -1.89 -43.07 -12.96
C MET A 301 -2.20 -41.60 -12.72
N ILE A 302 -1.23 -40.88 -12.15
CA ILE A 302 -1.30 -39.43 -11.99
C ILE A 302 -0.31 -38.79 -12.95
N LEU A 303 -0.81 -37.92 -13.83
CA LEU A 303 0.01 -37.06 -14.67
C LEU A 303 0.04 -35.66 -14.09
N ILE A 304 1.24 -35.08 -14.00
CA ILE A 304 1.44 -33.69 -13.58
C ILE A 304 2.23 -33.00 -14.68
N ALA A 305 1.61 -32.04 -15.34
CA ALA A 305 2.29 -31.15 -16.28
C ALA A 305 2.62 -29.83 -15.57
N LYS A 306 3.86 -29.33 -15.74
CA LYS A 306 4.34 -28.08 -15.17
C LYS A 306 4.94 -27.19 -16.25
N ASP A 307 4.70 -25.89 -16.16
CA ASP A 307 5.37 -24.89 -16.99
C ASP A 307 6.69 -24.43 -16.34
N ARG A 308 7.36 -23.44 -16.94
CA ARG A 308 8.58 -22.83 -16.39
C ARG A 308 8.38 -22.00 -15.13
N LEU A 309 7.18 -21.48 -14.88
CA LEU A 309 6.84 -20.74 -13.67
C LEU A 309 6.40 -21.68 -12.53
N GLY A 310 6.30 -22.98 -12.79
CA GLY A 310 5.79 -23.99 -11.86
C GLY A 310 4.28 -23.96 -11.67
N ASN A 311 3.51 -23.38 -12.60
CA ASN A 311 2.07 -23.62 -12.70
C ASN A 311 1.85 -25.07 -13.12
N GLU A 312 0.88 -25.73 -12.51
CA GLU A 312 0.66 -27.16 -12.71
C GLU A 312 -0.78 -27.52 -13.05
N THR A 313 -0.91 -28.55 -13.87
CA THR A 313 -2.17 -29.25 -14.17
C THR A 313 -1.99 -30.71 -13.80
N VAL A 314 -2.91 -31.22 -12.98
CA VAL A 314 -2.91 -32.61 -12.52
C VAL A 314 -4.04 -33.33 -13.25
N ALA A 315 -3.73 -34.50 -13.80
CA ALA A 315 -4.70 -35.41 -14.39
C ALA A 315 -4.65 -36.75 -13.64
N GLU A 316 -5.74 -37.05 -12.93
CA GLU A 316 -5.94 -38.34 -12.28
C GLU A 316 -6.66 -39.29 -13.24
N LEU A 317 -5.98 -40.37 -13.63
CA LEU A 317 -6.48 -41.35 -14.59
C LEU A 317 -6.76 -42.66 -13.87
N ARG A 318 -7.96 -43.23 -14.10
CA ARG A 318 -8.37 -44.55 -13.65
C ARG A 318 -8.71 -45.42 -14.86
N ALA A 319 -8.56 -46.75 -14.71
CA ALA A 319 -8.71 -47.74 -15.76
C ALA A 319 -9.97 -47.50 -16.60
N ASP A 320 -9.72 -47.05 -17.83
CA ASP A 320 -10.63 -46.70 -18.90
C ASP A 320 -11.58 -45.51 -18.61
N PRO A 321 -11.09 -44.25 -18.66
CA PRO A 321 -11.95 -43.07 -18.60
C PRO A 321 -12.89 -42.95 -19.81
N LEU A 322 -12.71 -43.82 -20.82
CA LEU A 322 -13.55 -43.96 -22.00
C LEU A 322 -14.49 -45.20 -21.91
N ALA A 323 -14.31 -46.11 -20.94
CA ALA A 323 -15.16 -47.30 -20.77
C ALA A 323 -16.60 -46.92 -20.43
N ASP A 324 -16.79 -45.80 -19.73
CA ASP A 324 -18.11 -45.27 -19.41
C ASP A 324 -18.91 -44.85 -20.66
N PHE A 325 -18.28 -44.74 -21.84
CA PHE A 325 -18.98 -44.52 -23.11
C PHE A 325 -19.45 -45.82 -23.79
N HIS A 326 -19.15 -47.00 -23.23
CA HIS A 326 -19.77 -48.25 -23.67
C HIS A 326 -21.22 -48.29 -23.19
N LEU A 327 -22.10 -47.81 -24.08
CA LEU A 327 -23.54 -48.02 -24.06
C LEU A 327 -23.89 -49.40 -23.51
N SER A 328 -24.49 -49.43 -22.32
CA SER A 328 -25.61 -50.34 -22.10
C SER A 328 -26.60 -50.05 -23.22
N GLY A 329 -26.61 -50.89 -24.25
CA GLY A 329 -27.60 -50.84 -25.31
C GLY A 329 -28.97 -51.14 -24.71
N ILE A 330 -29.61 -50.15 -24.10
CA ILE A 330 -31.04 -50.21 -23.83
C ILE A 330 -31.70 -49.99 -25.19
N LEU A 331 -32.07 -51.10 -25.83
CA LEU A 331 -33.04 -51.11 -26.92
C LEU A 331 -34.40 -50.65 -26.34
N LEU A 332 -34.60 -49.34 -26.25
CA LEU A 332 -35.91 -48.75 -26.05
C LEU A 332 -36.60 -48.65 -27.41
N ALA A 333 -37.61 -49.50 -27.61
CA ALA A 333 -38.61 -49.26 -28.63
C ALA A 333 -39.50 -48.11 -28.14
N GLU A 334 -39.29 -46.90 -28.66
CA GLU A 334 -40.13 -45.75 -28.35
C GLU A 334 -40.95 -45.35 -29.57
N ASN A 335 -42.27 -45.42 -29.42
CA ASN A 335 -43.25 -44.94 -30.38
C ASN A 335 -43.88 -43.68 -29.73
N GLY A 336 -43.18 -42.55 -29.80
CA GLY A 336 -43.62 -41.31 -29.19
C GLY A 336 -42.64 -40.17 -29.48
N GLN A 337 -43.15 -39.06 -30.04
CA GLN A 337 -42.36 -37.87 -30.28
C GLN A 337 -41.96 -37.21 -28.95
N GLY A 338 -40.65 -37.22 -28.66
CA GLY A 338 -40.01 -36.24 -27.79
C GLY A 338 -39.44 -36.76 -26.47
N ALA A 339 -38.32 -37.48 -26.51
CA ALA A 339 -37.36 -37.57 -25.39
C ALA A 339 -36.03 -38.23 -25.81
N GLY A 340 -35.29 -37.64 -26.76
CA GLY A 340 -33.92 -38.06 -27.07
C GLY A 340 -32.93 -37.49 -26.05
N VAL A 341 -32.56 -38.28 -25.02
CA VAL A 341 -31.57 -37.88 -24.01
C VAL A 341 -30.18 -37.77 -24.64
N SER A 342 -29.56 -36.61 -24.45
CA SER A 342 -28.30 -36.13 -25.02
C SER A 342 -27.06 -36.85 -24.45
N TYR A 343 -26.57 -37.88 -25.15
CA TYR A 343 -25.28 -38.56 -24.87
C TYR A 343 -24.16 -38.22 -25.86
N LEU A 344 -24.33 -37.15 -26.66
CA LEU A 344 -23.36 -36.75 -27.70
C LEU A 344 -22.57 -35.48 -27.34
N SER A 345 -23.00 -34.73 -26.33
CA SER A 345 -22.31 -33.50 -25.90
C SER A 345 -21.13 -33.79 -24.98
N PRO A 346 -20.06 -32.98 -25.04
CA PRO A 346 -18.97 -33.04 -24.06
C PRO A 346 -19.47 -32.91 -22.60
N GLU A 347 -19.03 -33.80 -21.73
CA GLU A 347 -19.26 -33.73 -20.28
C GLU A 347 -18.16 -32.90 -19.62
N ILE A 348 -18.56 -31.95 -18.76
CA ILE A 348 -17.64 -31.08 -18.01
C ILE A 348 -17.72 -31.44 -16.53
N ILE A 349 -16.61 -31.91 -15.97
CA ILE A 349 -16.45 -32.29 -14.56
C ILE A 349 -15.49 -31.28 -13.93
N LEU A 350 -15.92 -30.63 -12.84
CA LEU A 350 -15.13 -29.62 -12.15
C LEU A 350 -14.60 -30.16 -10.84
N GLU A 351 -13.30 -29.96 -10.64
CA GLU A 351 -12.61 -30.17 -9.38
C GLU A 351 -12.36 -28.79 -8.79
N THR A 352 -13.37 -28.23 -8.13
CA THR A 352 -13.21 -26.92 -7.50
C THR A 352 -12.31 -27.06 -6.28
N GLN A 353 -11.09 -26.50 -6.35
CA GLN A 353 -10.25 -26.28 -5.19
C GLN A 353 -10.37 -24.82 -4.71
N SER A 354 -10.27 -24.69 -3.39
CA SER A 354 -10.13 -23.49 -2.56
C SER A 354 -10.09 -22.12 -3.23
N VAL A 355 -10.97 -21.22 -2.79
CA VAL A 355 -10.85 -19.78 -3.00
C VAL A 355 -9.87 -19.21 -1.98
N GLU A 356 -8.75 -18.63 -2.43
CA GLU A 356 -7.93 -17.78 -1.58
C GLU A 356 -8.56 -16.40 -1.51
N LEU A 357 -9.40 -16.18 -0.49
CA LEU A 357 -9.92 -14.86 -0.18
C LEU A 357 -8.83 -14.01 0.48
N GLY A 358 -7.93 -13.45 -0.34
CA GLY A 358 -7.08 -12.35 0.07
C GLY A 358 -7.89 -11.06 0.18
N PHE A 359 -7.63 -10.27 1.22
CA PHE A 359 -8.10 -8.88 1.27
C PHE A 359 -7.18 -8.02 0.44
N ASP A 360 -7.71 -7.45 -0.63
CA ASP A 360 -7.15 -6.26 -1.25
C ASP A 360 -8.11 -5.10 -1.03
N ALA A 361 -7.56 -3.95 -0.64
CA ALA A 361 -8.29 -2.69 -0.43
C ALA A 361 -9.01 -2.21 -1.72
N PRO A 362 -9.73 -1.08 -1.61
CA PRO A 362 -11.18 -0.98 -1.79
C PRO A 362 -11.61 -1.45 -3.19
N GLY A 363 -12.08 -2.69 -3.26
CA GLY A 363 -12.44 -3.35 -4.50
C GLY A 363 -12.26 -4.83 -4.31
N PHE A 364 -13.14 -5.43 -3.52
CA PHE A 364 -13.10 -6.87 -3.27
C PHE A 364 -13.06 -7.59 -4.61
N ASP A 365 -11.93 -8.25 -4.84
CA ASP A 365 -11.58 -8.96 -6.05
C ASP A 365 -10.72 -10.15 -5.63
N ALA A 366 -11.39 -11.29 -5.50
CA ALA A 366 -10.76 -12.49 -4.97
C ALA A 366 -10.37 -13.43 -6.11
N PRO A 367 -9.09 -13.81 -6.21
CA PRO A 367 -8.65 -14.76 -7.21
C PRO A 367 -9.19 -16.17 -6.89
N MET A 368 -9.64 -16.87 -7.92
CA MET A 368 -10.06 -18.27 -7.82
C MET A 368 -9.46 -19.08 -8.97
N ARG A 369 -8.92 -20.25 -8.62
CA ARG A 369 -8.48 -21.24 -9.60
C ARG A 369 -9.56 -22.28 -9.80
N ILE A 370 -9.92 -22.51 -11.05
CA ILE A 370 -10.84 -23.57 -11.46
C ILE A 370 -10.00 -24.67 -12.09
N LYS A 371 -10.16 -25.90 -11.61
CA LYS A 371 -9.63 -27.09 -12.25
C LYS A 371 -10.79 -27.92 -12.77
N GLY A 372 -10.60 -28.55 -13.92
CA GLY A 372 -11.64 -29.38 -14.50
C GLY A 372 -11.11 -30.34 -15.54
N GLN A 373 -11.94 -31.33 -15.82
CA GLN A 373 -11.76 -32.27 -16.90
C GLN A 373 -12.99 -32.23 -17.82
N ILE A 374 -12.76 -32.35 -19.11
CA ILE A 374 -13.80 -32.47 -20.14
C ILE A 374 -13.67 -33.86 -20.75
N ARG A 375 -14.77 -34.59 -20.84
CA ARG A 375 -14.82 -35.92 -21.46
C ARG A 375 -15.80 -35.90 -22.62
N SER A 376 -15.40 -36.42 -23.76
CA SER A 376 -16.26 -36.53 -24.93
C SER A 376 -15.94 -37.77 -25.74
N LYS A 377 -16.97 -38.30 -26.40
CA LYS A 377 -16.83 -39.39 -27.38
C LYS A 377 -16.03 -38.93 -28.61
N TYR A 378 -16.18 -37.67 -28.99
CA TYR A 378 -15.52 -37.02 -30.11
C TYR A 378 -14.47 -36.03 -29.61
N SER A 379 -13.49 -35.71 -30.45
CA SER A 379 -12.42 -34.79 -30.04
C SER A 379 -13.00 -33.40 -29.72
N VAL A 380 -12.76 -32.92 -28.51
CA VAL A 380 -13.12 -31.56 -28.08
C VAL A 380 -12.20 -30.57 -28.78
N ARG A 381 -12.77 -29.58 -29.48
CA ARG A 381 -12.01 -28.60 -30.29
C ARG A 381 -12.04 -27.19 -29.72
N LYS A 382 -13.01 -26.89 -28.84
CA LYS A 382 -13.19 -25.57 -28.26
C LYS A 382 -13.57 -25.68 -26.78
N LEU A 383 -12.97 -24.81 -25.98
CA LEU A 383 -13.31 -24.59 -24.58
C LEU A 383 -13.43 -23.08 -24.35
N ASN A 384 -14.54 -22.64 -23.76
CA ASN A 384 -14.77 -21.27 -23.34
C ASN A 384 -15.06 -21.25 -21.84
N ILE A 385 -14.52 -20.26 -21.13
CA ILE A 385 -14.82 -19.98 -19.73
C ILE A 385 -15.20 -18.50 -19.62
N ASN A 386 -16.42 -18.19 -19.21
CA ASN A 386 -17.00 -16.84 -19.20
C ASN A 386 -16.84 -16.13 -20.56
N ASP A 387 -17.16 -16.82 -21.64
CA ASP A 387 -17.02 -16.36 -23.03
C ASP A 387 -15.57 -16.07 -23.48
N MET A 388 -14.57 -16.34 -22.65
CA MET A 388 -13.16 -16.27 -23.03
C MET A 388 -12.67 -17.64 -23.54
N PRO A 389 -12.08 -17.71 -24.75
CA PRO A 389 -11.57 -18.97 -25.27
C PRO A 389 -10.32 -19.42 -24.51
N VAL A 390 -10.28 -20.70 -24.14
CA VAL A 390 -9.10 -21.37 -23.59
C VAL A 390 -8.44 -22.13 -24.74
N VAL A 391 -7.15 -21.89 -24.95
CA VAL A 391 -6.39 -22.60 -26.00
C VAL A 391 -6.20 -24.05 -25.56
N ILE A 392 -6.69 -24.97 -26.38
CA ILE A 392 -6.63 -26.41 -26.13
C ILE A 392 -6.15 -27.14 -27.38
N GLN A 393 -5.53 -28.31 -27.18
CA GLN A 393 -5.28 -29.23 -28.27
C GLN A 393 -6.48 -30.19 -28.42
N PRO A 394 -6.87 -30.56 -29.65
CA PRO A 394 -7.92 -31.54 -29.86
C PRO A 394 -7.63 -32.84 -29.11
N GLY A 395 -8.62 -33.34 -28.37
CA GLY A 395 -8.53 -34.58 -27.60
C GLY A 395 -9.89 -35.01 -27.05
N ARG A 396 -10.02 -36.28 -26.68
CA ARG A 396 -11.26 -36.84 -26.10
C ARG A 396 -11.40 -36.51 -24.62
N VAL A 397 -10.28 -36.40 -23.92
CA VAL A 397 -10.23 -35.96 -22.52
C VAL A 397 -9.30 -34.77 -22.40
N ILE A 398 -9.79 -33.67 -21.83
CA ILE A 398 -9.01 -32.44 -21.64
C ILE A 398 -8.97 -32.09 -20.17
N PHE A 399 -7.79 -31.96 -19.59
CA PHE A 399 -7.58 -31.43 -18.26
C PHE A 399 -7.07 -30.00 -18.36
N PHE A 400 -7.71 -29.10 -17.63
CA PHE A 400 -7.39 -27.68 -17.65
C PHE A 400 -7.36 -27.10 -16.24
N ASN A 401 -6.60 -26.02 -16.10
CA ASN A 401 -6.76 -25.09 -15.00
C ASN A 401 -7.06 -23.70 -15.58
N HIS A 402 -7.79 -22.88 -14.82
CA HIS A 402 -8.11 -21.52 -15.24
C HIS A 402 -8.19 -20.58 -14.05
N PHE A 403 -7.83 -19.32 -14.26
CA PHE A 403 -7.82 -18.29 -13.23
C PHE A 403 -8.96 -17.31 -13.47
N ILE A 404 -9.81 -17.08 -12.45
CA ILE A 404 -10.95 -16.16 -12.52
C ILE A 404 -10.92 -15.23 -11.32
N ARG A 405 -11.27 -13.97 -11.55
CA ARG A 405 -11.46 -12.94 -10.53
C ARG A 405 -12.93 -12.83 -10.13
N LEU A 406 -13.21 -13.01 -8.84
CA LEU A 406 -14.57 -12.96 -8.28
C LEU A 406 -14.88 -11.56 -7.75
N LYS A 407 -16.03 -11.01 -8.16
CA LYS A 407 -16.58 -9.77 -7.60
C LYS A 407 -17.30 -10.05 -6.29
N LYS A 408 -17.47 -9.03 -5.44
CA LYS A 408 -18.27 -9.16 -4.21
C LYS A 408 -19.71 -9.56 -4.54
N GLY A 409 -20.25 -10.54 -3.83
CA GLY A 409 -21.61 -11.04 -4.02
C GLY A 409 -21.66 -12.25 -4.95
N LYS A 410 -22.79 -12.42 -5.66
CA LYS A 410 -23.02 -13.57 -6.54
C LYS A 410 -22.22 -13.42 -7.84
N ASN A 411 -21.45 -14.45 -8.19
CA ASN A 411 -20.76 -14.63 -9.46
C ASN A 411 -21.29 -15.90 -10.11
N THR A 412 -21.59 -15.84 -11.39
CA THR A 412 -22.00 -17.02 -12.19
C THR A 412 -20.90 -17.27 -13.21
N ILE A 413 -20.26 -18.43 -13.12
CA ILE A 413 -19.20 -18.87 -14.03
C ILE A 413 -19.80 -19.87 -15.02
N ARG A 414 -19.63 -19.61 -16.31
CA ARG A 414 -20.13 -20.47 -17.38
C ARG A 414 -18.97 -21.10 -18.14
N ILE A 415 -18.97 -22.42 -18.23
CA ILE A 415 -17.99 -23.21 -18.98
C ILE A 415 -18.73 -23.89 -20.13
N GLU A 416 -18.22 -23.72 -21.34
CA GLU A 416 -18.76 -24.30 -22.56
C GLU A 416 -17.66 -25.08 -23.28
N ALA A 417 -17.96 -26.30 -23.71
CA ALA A 417 -17.09 -27.12 -24.51
C ALA A 417 -17.80 -27.56 -25.80
N GLU A 418 -17.07 -27.61 -26.91
CA GLU A 418 -17.60 -28.01 -28.21
C GLU A 418 -16.71 -29.08 -28.84
N ASP A 419 -17.32 -30.15 -29.35
CA ASP A 419 -16.62 -31.21 -30.07
C ASP A 419 -16.49 -30.94 -31.57
N GLU A 420 -15.79 -31.81 -32.29
CA GLU A 420 -15.59 -31.74 -33.73
C GLU A 420 -16.88 -31.82 -34.56
N LEU A 421 -17.93 -32.43 -34.02
CA LEU A 421 -19.25 -32.51 -34.64
C LEU A 421 -20.14 -31.29 -34.33
N GLY A 422 -19.66 -30.36 -33.50
CA GLY A 422 -20.40 -29.17 -33.08
C GLY A 422 -21.35 -29.40 -31.91
N ASN A 423 -21.31 -30.56 -31.25
CA ASN A 423 -22.09 -30.79 -30.04
C ASN A 423 -21.51 -29.94 -28.90
N LYS A 424 -22.39 -29.30 -28.13
CA LYS A 424 -22.02 -28.37 -27.06
C LYS A 424 -22.40 -28.93 -25.69
N GLY A 425 -21.44 -28.91 -24.78
CA GLY A 425 -21.61 -29.16 -23.36
C GLY A 425 -21.53 -27.86 -22.57
N PHE A 426 -22.33 -27.74 -21.51
CA PHE A 426 -22.33 -26.55 -20.64
C PHE A 426 -22.28 -26.95 -19.16
N LYS A 427 -21.55 -26.17 -18.38
CA LYS A 427 -21.56 -26.24 -16.91
C LYS A 427 -21.61 -24.82 -16.35
N GLU A 428 -22.53 -24.60 -15.42
CA GLU A 428 -22.61 -23.35 -14.67
C GLU A 428 -22.23 -23.59 -13.20
N LEU A 429 -21.51 -22.63 -12.64
CA LEU A 429 -21.07 -22.63 -11.26
C LEU A 429 -21.43 -21.27 -10.63
N ASP A 430 -22.36 -21.31 -9.68
CA ASP A 430 -22.72 -20.14 -8.88
C ASP A 430 -21.86 -20.08 -7.62
N ILE A 431 -21.13 -18.98 -7.44
CA ILE A 431 -20.26 -18.72 -6.30
C ILE A 431 -20.62 -17.39 -5.67
N THR A 432 -20.82 -17.38 -4.36
CA THR A 432 -21.00 -16.14 -3.60
C THR A 432 -19.70 -15.80 -2.89
N ALA A 433 -19.09 -14.69 -3.28
CA ALA A 433 -17.83 -14.24 -2.70
C ALA A 433 -18.11 -13.12 -1.67
N GLU A 434 -17.68 -13.35 -0.43
CA GLU A 434 -17.88 -12.44 0.70
C GLU A 434 -16.53 -12.03 1.31
N VAL A 435 -16.45 -10.82 1.88
CA VAL A 435 -15.27 -10.38 2.63
C VAL A 435 -15.16 -11.26 3.89
N PRO A 436 -14.02 -11.94 4.14
CA PRO A 436 -13.88 -12.75 5.33
C PRO A 436 -14.05 -11.90 6.59
N GLU A 437 -14.59 -12.51 7.65
CA GLU A 437 -15.02 -11.81 8.86
C GLU A 437 -13.91 -10.92 9.44
N ALA A 438 -12.68 -11.45 9.58
CA ALA A 438 -11.53 -10.72 10.11
C ALA A 438 -11.12 -9.48 9.29
N PHE A 439 -11.60 -9.39 8.05
CA PHE A 439 -11.27 -8.29 7.16
C PHE A 439 -12.36 -7.21 7.05
N LYS A 440 -13.52 -7.41 7.69
CA LYS A 440 -14.64 -6.45 7.65
C LYS A 440 -14.28 -5.16 8.38
N LEU A 441 -14.78 -4.03 7.85
CA LEU A 441 -14.52 -2.68 8.36
C LEU A 441 -14.84 -2.52 9.86
N LYS A 442 -15.85 -3.24 10.39
CA LYS A 442 -16.24 -3.22 11.80
C LYS A 442 -15.15 -3.66 12.80
N TYR A 443 -14.11 -4.34 12.30
CA TYR A 443 -12.95 -4.76 13.07
C TYR A 443 -11.77 -3.80 12.97
N ARG A 444 -11.92 -2.73 12.16
CA ARG A 444 -10.85 -1.78 11.92
C ARG A 444 -10.66 -0.82 13.08
N TYR A 445 -9.45 -0.31 13.24
CA TYR A 445 -9.13 0.67 14.28
C TYR A 445 -10.05 1.88 14.17
N CYS A 446 -10.75 2.20 15.27
CA CYS A 446 -11.77 3.24 15.29
C CYS A 446 -11.20 4.56 15.78
N LEU A 447 -11.33 5.60 14.94
CA LEU A 447 -10.87 6.95 15.18
C LEU A 447 -12.05 7.88 15.42
N ALA A 448 -11.96 8.71 16.45
CA ALA A 448 -12.77 9.92 16.53
C ALA A 448 -12.03 11.04 15.78
N LEU A 449 -12.60 11.54 14.68
CA LEU A 449 -12.07 12.68 13.95
C LEU A 449 -12.67 13.96 14.53
N GLN A 450 -11.82 14.86 14.99
CA GLN A 450 -12.19 16.22 15.36
C GLN A 450 -12.06 17.15 14.13
N PRO A 451 -12.84 18.25 14.09
CA PRO A 451 -12.58 19.34 13.17
C PRO A 451 -11.12 19.79 13.31
N PHE A 452 -10.52 20.15 12.18
CA PHE A 452 -9.21 20.79 12.21
C PHE A 452 -9.40 22.23 12.69
N GLU A 453 -8.57 22.68 13.63
CA GLU A 453 -8.67 24.00 14.24
C GLU A 453 -7.70 24.99 13.58
N THR A 454 -8.10 26.26 13.51
CA THR A 454 -7.25 27.38 13.11
C THR A 454 -7.06 28.33 14.29
N LEU A 455 -5.85 28.87 14.43
CA LEU A 455 -5.54 29.88 15.46
C LEU A 455 -6.00 31.31 15.08
N ALA A 456 -6.38 31.54 13.81
CA ALA A 456 -6.64 32.86 13.24
C ALA A 456 -8.13 33.25 13.07
N ASP A 457 -9.06 32.33 12.74
CA ASP A 457 -10.51 32.59 12.64
C ASP A 457 -11.35 31.27 12.61
N PRO A 458 -12.25 30.99 13.58
CA PRO A 458 -13.05 29.77 13.64
C PRO A 458 -14.20 29.62 12.61
N GLN A 459 -14.41 30.59 11.71
CA GLN A 459 -15.56 30.62 10.77
C GLN A 459 -15.16 30.43 9.29
N ASP A 460 -13.92 30.07 8.96
CA ASP A 460 -13.48 29.93 7.56
C ASP A 460 -14.01 28.65 6.88
N GLN A 461 -14.76 28.83 5.78
CA GLN A 461 -15.30 27.73 4.96
C GLN A 461 -14.21 26.82 4.35
N LYS A 462 -12.96 27.30 4.24
CA LYS A 462 -11.83 26.52 3.67
C LYS A 462 -11.45 25.30 4.51
N GLU A 463 -11.60 25.37 5.83
CA GLU A 463 -11.30 24.28 6.77
C GLU A 463 -12.24 23.10 6.57
N THR A 464 -13.51 23.41 6.32
CA THR A 464 -14.55 22.41 6.01
C THR A 464 -14.21 21.66 4.73
N LEU A 465 -13.64 22.35 3.73
CA LEU A 465 -13.26 21.74 2.45
C LEU A 465 -12.09 20.75 2.59
N PHE A 466 -11.02 21.16 3.28
CA PHE A 466 -9.90 20.25 3.58
C PHE A 466 -10.35 19.07 4.43
N GLY A 467 -11.10 19.33 5.51
CA GLY A 467 -11.64 18.29 6.39
C GLY A 467 -12.48 17.27 5.63
N HIS A 468 -13.29 17.71 4.66
CA HIS A 468 -14.05 16.82 3.78
C HIS A 468 -13.16 15.95 2.89
N PHE A 469 -12.16 16.53 2.21
CA PHE A 469 -11.23 15.74 1.39
C PHE A 469 -10.41 14.76 2.23
N PHE A 470 -9.94 15.19 3.40
CA PHE A 470 -9.19 14.35 4.31
C PHE A 470 -10.04 13.18 4.83
N LEU A 471 -11.29 13.45 5.27
CA LEU A 471 -12.22 12.40 5.69
C LEU A 471 -12.46 11.39 4.56
N LYS A 472 -12.72 11.87 3.34
CA LYS A 472 -12.88 11.00 2.17
C LYS A 472 -11.64 10.13 1.96
N ASN A 473 -10.45 10.73 1.94
CA ASN A 473 -9.19 10.00 1.73
C ASN A 473 -8.86 9.01 2.86
N ILE A 474 -9.30 9.28 4.10
CA ILE A 474 -9.17 8.35 5.24
C ILE A 474 -10.12 7.15 5.10
N LEU A 475 -11.35 7.38 4.63
CA LEU A 475 -12.36 6.35 4.48
C LEU A 475 -12.13 5.48 3.25
N ASP A 476 -11.73 6.07 2.12
CA ASP A 476 -11.65 5.39 0.82
C ASP A 476 -10.77 4.15 0.86
N ARG A 477 -9.72 4.12 1.70
CA ARG A 477 -8.80 2.98 1.82
C ARG A 477 -9.28 1.85 2.75
N GLY A 478 -10.39 2.04 3.45
CA GLY A 478 -11.00 1.02 4.31
C GLY A 478 -10.12 0.57 5.49
N ARG A 479 -9.12 1.36 5.87
CA ARG A 479 -8.17 1.05 6.95
C ARG A 479 -8.73 1.40 8.33
N PHE A 480 -9.52 2.45 8.44
CA PHE A 480 -10.01 2.97 9.71
C PHE A 480 -11.53 3.00 9.73
N GLN A 481 -12.11 2.82 10.91
CA GLN A 481 -13.47 3.32 11.18
C GLN A 481 -13.33 4.77 11.64
N VAL A 482 -14.20 5.65 11.16
CA VAL A 482 -14.17 7.06 11.56
C VAL A 482 -15.52 7.47 12.14
N ILE A 483 -15.48 8.08 13.31
CA ILE A 483 -16.62 8.72 13.98
C ILE A 483 -16.34 10.22 14.00
N LEU A 484 -17.28 11.02 13.53
CA LEU A 484 -17.22 12.48 13.66
C LEU A 484 -17.77 12.87 15.04
N ARG A 485 -16.98 13.58 15.84
CA ARG A 485 -17.49 14.16 17.09
C ARG A 485 -18.41 15.33 16.67
N ASP A 486 -19.71 15.22 16.98
CA ASP A 486 -20.84 16.13 16.66
C ASP A 486 -21.74 15.80 15.46
N MET A 487 -21.52 14.70 14.73
CA MET A 487 -22.49 14.21 13.73
C MET A 487 -22.69 12.70 13.82
N LYS A 488 -23.93 12.24 13.64
CA LYS A 488 -24.30 10.81 13.59
C LYS A 488 -23.35 10.04 12.65
N PRO A 489 -23.04 8.77 12.94
CA PRO A 489 -22.16 7.96 12.10
C PRO A 489 -22.64 7.97 10.63
N LEU A 490 -21.73 8.31 9.70
CA LEU A 490 -21.99 8.44 8.26
C LEU A 490 -22.05 7.09 7.52
N THR A 491 -21.82 5.97 8.21
CA THR A 491 -21.80 4.62 7.62
C THR A 491 -23.15 3.93 7.82
N PRO A 492 -23.96 3.73 6.77
CA PRO A 492 -25.34 3.26 6.89
C PRO A 492 -25.51 1.76 7.23
N ASP A 493 -24.42 0.98 7.37
CA ASP A 493 -24.45 -0.49 7.46
C ASP A 493 -24.03 -1.06 8.84
N LEU A 494 -24.07 -0.27 9.91
CA LEU A 494 -23.69 -0.73 11.25
C LEU A 494 -24.91 -1.09 12.13
N GLU A 495 -25.02 -2.37 12.48
CA GLU A 495 -25.82 -2.88 13.62
C GLU A 495 -25.44 -2.21 14.97
N PRO A 496 -26.29 -2.26 16.01
CA PRO A 496 -26.53 -1.16 16.96
C PRO A 496 -25.52 -0.97 18.12
N ARG A 497 -24.32 -1.55 18.05
CA ARG A 497 -23.24 -1.16 18.97
C ARG A 497 -22.37 -0.12 18.27
N THR A 498 -22.62 1.15 18.59
CA THR A 498 -21.78 2.27 18.16
C THR A 498 -20.32 1.92 18.47
N PRO A 499 -19.42 1.85 17.47
CA PRO A 499 -18.02 1.56 17.73
C PRO A 499 -17.47 2.60 18.71
N VAL A 500 -16.68 2.15 19.69
CA VAL A 500 -16.03 3.06 20.65
C VAL A 500 -14.70 3.47 20.03
N PRO A 501 -14.44 4.77 19.84
CA PRO A 501 -13.17 5.21 19.29
C PRO A 501 -12.03 4.83 20.24
N ALA A 502 -10.95 4.29 19.67
CA ALA A 502 -9.73 3.94 20.38
C ALA A 502 -8.74 5.11 20.40
N ALA A 503 -8.76 5.96 19.37
CA ALA A 503 -7.93 7.15 19.28
C ALA A 503 -8.73 8.37 18.80
N VAL A 504 -8.24 9.56 19.09
CA VAL A 504 -8.71 10.83 18.51
C VAL A 504 -7.68 11.31 17.49
N LEU A 505 -8.15 11.69 16.30
CA LEU A 505 -7.36 12.43 15.31
C LEU A 505 -7.81 13.89 15.35
N MET A 506 -6.85 14.78 15.59
CA MET A 506 -7.05 16.23 15.65
C MET A 506 -5.91 16.92 14.92
N GLY A 507 -6.17 18.07 14.32
CA GLY A 507 -5.15 18.80 13.58
C GLY A 507 -5.33 20.31 13.62
N ASN A 508 -4.24 21.00 13.32
CA ASN A 508 -4.13 22.45 13.35
C ASN A 508 -3.71 22.96 11.97
N PHE A 509 -4.27 24.10 11.58
CA PHE A 509 -3.81 24.90 10.46
C PHE A 509 -2.89 26.03 10.93
N TYR A 510 -1.77 26.18 10.23
CA TYR A 510 -0.87 27.32 10.37
C TYR A 510 -0.77 28.01 9.02
N GLU A 511 -1.52 29.10 8.87
CA GLU A 511 -1.48 29.95 7.69
C GLU A 511 -0.51 31.11 7.90
N THR A 512 0.43 31.26 6.97
CA THR A 512 1.48 32.29 6.97
C THR A 512 1.53 32.98 5.60
N ALA A 513 2.32 34.04 5.48
CA ALA A 513 2.67 34.60 4.16
C ALA A 513 3.37 33.57 3.26
N ALA A 514 4.10 32.61 3.84
CA ALA A 514 4.84 31.57 3.13
C ALA A 514 3.96 30.44 2.58
N GLY A 515 2.75 30.24 3.11
CA GLY A 515 1.87 29.13 2.73
C GLY A 515 1.02 28.60 3.89
N ILE A 516 0.53 27.38 3.73
CA ILE A 516 -0.28 26.65 4.72
C ILE A 516 0.49 25.41 5.16
N GLU A 517 0.74 25.31 6.47
CA GLU A 517 1.17 24.07 7.13
C GLU A 517 -0.03 23.48 7.87
N ILE A 518 -0.27 22.18 7.71
CA ILE A 518 -1.32 21.45 8.43
C ILE A 518 -0.63 20.34 9.19
N ALA A 519 -0.77 20.34 10.52
CA ALA A 519 -0.22 19.30 11.38
C ALA A 519 -1.34 18.58 12.11
N ALA A 520 -1.38 17.26 12.02
CA ALA A 520 -2.35 16.41 12.68
C ALA A 520 -1.66 15.41 13.60
N ARG A 521 -2.34 15.08 14.70
CA ARG A 521 -1.90 14.09 15.67
C ARG A 521 -3.00 13.08 15.94
N MET A 522 -2.58 11.84 16.13
CA MET A 522 -3.43 10.74 16.59
C MET A 522 -3.05 10.43 18.03
N VAL A 523 -4.03 10.46 18.93
CA VAL A 523 -3.84 10.30 20.37
C VAL A 523 -4.70 9.14 20.87
N ASP A 524 -4.09 8.18 21.56
CA ASP A 524 -4.81 7.08 22.18
C ASP A 524 -5.72 7.60 23.31
N ILE A 525 -7.01 7.27 23.27
CA ILE A 525 -7.98 7.79 24.24
C ILE A 525 -7.75 7.21 25.64
N SER A 526 -7.27 5.97 25.73
CA SER A 526 -7.14 5.26 27.00
C SER A 526 -5.94 5.73 27.81
N SER A 527 -4.86 6.11 27.15
CA SER A 527 -3.58 6.47 27.76
C SER A 527 -3.22 7.95 27.62
N GLY A 528 -3.82 8.67 26.67
CA GLY A 528 -3.41 10.03 26.30
C GLY A 528 -2.09 10.10 25.53
N GLU A 529 -1.53 8.95 25.14
CA GLU A 529 -0.26 8.85 24.41
C GLU A 529 -0.43 9.32 22.95
N ILE A 530 0.51 10.14 22.47
CA ILE A 530 0.54 10.55 21.06
C ILE A 530 1.08 9.39 20.23
N LEU A 531 0.21 8.75 19.46
CA LEU A 531 0.55 7.60 18.62
C LEU A 531 1.28 8.00 17.34
N ALA A 532 0.93 9.15 16.77
CA ALA A 532 1.59 9.70 15.59
C ALA A 532 1.35 11.20 15.47
N VAL A 533 2.33 11.92 14.91
CA VAL A 533 2.20 13.31 14.45
C VAL A 533 2.64 13.33 13.00
N LYS A 534 1.80 13.90 12.12
CA LYS A 534 2.06 14.03 10.69
C LYS A 534 1.66 15.41 10.21
N ASP A 535 2.44 15.96 9.30
CA ASP A 535 2.25 17.28 8.73
C ASP A 535 2.29 17.26 7.21
N VAL A 536 1.78 18.33 6.61
CA VAL A 536 1.85 18.67 5.18
C VAL A 536 2.01 20.17 5.02
N PHE A 537 2.68 20.60 3.95
CA PHE A 537 2.90 22.01 3.65
C PHE A 537 2.68 22.29 2.16
N GLY A 538 2.09 23.45 1.85
CA GLY A 538 1.95 23.95 0.49
C GLY A 538 1.85 25.47 0.44
N GLU A 539 2.35 26.08 -0.64
CA GLU A 539 2.32 27.55 -0.81
C GLU A 539 0.96 28.05 -1.31
N SER A 540 0.28 27.26 -2.14
CA SER A 540 -1.04 27.62 -2.65
C SER A 540 -2.13 27.34 -1.62
N LYS A 541 -3.16 28.18 -1.64
CA LYS A 541 -4.33 28.15 -0.75
C LYS A 541 -5.62 27.82 -1.51
N ASP A 542 -5.48 27.31 -2.74
CA ASP A 542 -6.59 26.95 -3.59
C ASP A 542 -7.17 25.55 -3.27
N ARG A 543 -8.30 25.22 -3.90
CA ARG A 543 -8.98 23.93 -3.73
C ARG A 543 -8.12 22.73 -4.13
N GLN A 544 -7.32 22.85 -5.18
CA GLN A 544 -6.47 21.76 -5.67
C GLN A 544 -5.33 21.49 -4.68
N ALA A 545 -4.76 22.54 -4.09
CA ALA A 545 -3.78 22.44 -3.02
C ALA A 545 -4.36 21.72 -1.81
N TYR A 546 -5.55 22.09 -1.33
CA TYR A 546 -6.19 21.37 -0.21
C TYR A 546 -6.44 19.90 -0.51
N GLN A 547 -6.87 19.57 -1.73
CA GLN A 547 -7.04 18.18 -2.15
C GLN A 547 -5.71 17.42 -2.09
N ALA A 548 -4.64 17.95 -2.68
CA ALA A 548 -3.32 17.31 -2.68
C ALA A 548 -2.73 17.17 -1.26
N LEU A 549 -2.85 18.22 -0.43
CA LEU A 549 -2.40 18.20 0.97
C LEU A 549 -3.16 17.15 1.78
N SER A 550 -4.48 17.04 1.58
CA SER A 550 -5.30 16.05 2.29
C SER A 550 -4.98 14.61 1.88
N GLU A 551 -4.65 14.39 0.61
CA GLU A 551 -4.23 13.09 0.10
C GLU A 551 -2.89 12.68 0.69
N LYS A 552 -1.90 13.61 0.67
CA LYS A 552 -0.58 13.39 1.26
C LYS A 552 -0.68 13.12 2.77
N LEU A 553 -1.47 13.91 3.51
CA LEU A 553 -1.64 13.71 4.95
C LEU A 553 -2.32 12.37 5.26
N SER A 554 -3.34 12.00 4.49
CA SER A 554 -4.00 10.71 4.63
C SER A 554 -3.03 9.56 4.38
N GLU A 555 -2.26 9.59 3.29
CA GLU A 555 -1.23 8.58 2.99
C GLU A 555 -0.24 8.40 4.15
N LYS A 556 0.24 9.51 4.74
CA LYS A 556 1.13 9.48 5.90
C LYS A 556 0.54 8.74 7.11
N PHE A 557 -0.75 8.90 7.38
CA PHE A 557 -1.42 8.15 8.46
C PHE A 557 -1.62 6.68 8.10
N HIS A 558 -1.96 6.35 6.85
CA HIS A 558 -2.08 4.97 6.41
C HIS A 558 -0.75 4.21 6.48
N ARG A 559 0.36 4.88 6.15
CA ARG A 559 1.72 4.33 6.26
C ARG A 559 2.20 4.22 7.71
N ALA A 560 1.75 5.11 8.59
CA ALA A 560 2.05 5.05 10.02
C ALA A 560 1.26 3.95 10.76
N PHE A 561 0.14 3.51 10.18
CA PHE A 561 -0.71 2.45 10.71
C PHE A 561 -1.19 1.55 9.56
N PRO A 562 -0.28 0.80 8.90
CA PRO A 562 -0.67 -0.12 7.85
C PRO A 562 -1.58 -1.22 8.38
N LEU A 563 -2.29 -1.88 7.48
CA LEU A 563 -2.92 -3.15 7.78
C LEU A 563 -1.89 -4.27 7.62
N MET A 564 -1.67 -5.04 8.69
CA MET A 564 -0.70 -6.12 8.73
C MET A 564 -1.39 -7.44 8.99
N ASP A 565 -1.05 -8.48 8.22
CA ASP A 565 -1.52 -9.85 8.37
C ASP A 565 -0.33 -10.81 8.51
N ALA A 566 -0.42 -11.74 9.47
CA ALA A 566 0.66 -12.65 9.84
C ALA A 566 0.12 -14.01 10.28
N ALA A 567 0.91 -15.07 10.09
CA ALA A 567 0.68 -16.34 10.78
C ALA A 567 1.34 -16.34 12.17
N ILE A 568 0.67 -16.97 13.12
CA ILE A 568 1.20 -17.23 14.46
C ILE A 568 2.19 -18.39 14.35
N THR A 569 3.44 -18.13 14.71
CA THR A 569 4.53 -19.12 14.62
C THR A 569 4.67 -19.92 15.90
N ARG A 570 4.41 -19.30 17.06
CA ARG A 570 4.50 -19.95 18.37
C ARG A 570 3.42 -19.44 19.32
N VAL A 571 2.90 -20.35 20.14
CA VAL A 571 1.93 -20.06 21.20
C VAL A 571 2.55 -20.50 22.53
N GLU A 572 2.65 -19.57 23.47
CA GLU A 572 3.08 -19.79 24.86
C GLU A 572 1.94 -19.40 25.81
N ASP A 573 2.00 -19.86 27.07
CA ASP A 573 0.94 -19.66 28.07
C ASP A 573 0.49 -18.20 28.27
N LYS A 574 1.34 -17.22 27.92
CA LYS A 574 1.09 -15.79 28.08
C LYS A 574 1.39 -14.96 26.83
N GLY A 575 1.69 -15.57 25.68
CA GLY A 575 2.12 -14.80 24.52
C GLY A 575 2.03 -15.55 23.21
N LEU A 576 1.86 -14.80 22.14
CA LEU A 576 1.82 -15.29 20.76
C LEU A 576 2.96 -14.63 20.00
N ASP A 577 3.79 -15.43 19.34
CA ASP A 577 4.80 -14.90 18.44
C ASP A 577 4.31 -14.97 17.00
N PHE A 578 4.59 -13.92 16.22
CA PHE A 578 4.21 -13.81 14.83
C PHE A 578 5.22 -12.99 14.04
N SER A 579 5.24 -13.22 12.72
CA SER A 579 6.04 -12.46 11.77
C SER A 579 5.13 -11.97 10.63
N PRO A 580 5.05 -10.65 10.40
CA PRO A 580 4.27 -10.06 9.31
C PRO A 580 4.60 -10.64 7.94
N GLU A 581 3.58 -11.15 7.25
CA GLU A 581 3.70 -11.70 5.90
C GLU A 581 3.20 -10.72 4.85
N LYS A 582 2.12 -9.98 5.18
CA LYS A 582 1.47 -9.05 4.26
C LYS A 582 1.23 -7.70 4.93
N TRP A 583 1.42 -6.64 4.14
CA TRP A 583 1.25 -5.25 4.55
C TRP A 583 0.48 -4.49 3.49
N ILE A 584 -0.43 -3.63 3.92
CA ILE A 584 -1.21 -2.74 3.05
C ILE A 584 -1.21 -1.34 3.67
N PRO A 585 -0.83 -0.27 2.94
CA PRO A 585 -0.43 -0.26 1.53
C PRO A 585 0.99 -0.81 1.27
N GLU A 586 1.87 -0.75 2.27
CA GLU A 586 3.25 -1.22 2.21
C GLU A 586 3.77 -1.52 3.63
N LYS A 587 4.98 -2.07 3.73
CA LYS A 587 5.63 -2.35 5.01
C LYS A 587 5.74 -1.07 5.83
N GLY A 588 5.24 -1.11 7.06
CA GLY A 588 5.38 -0.01 8.03
C GLY A 588 5.89 -0.52 9.38
N GLU A 589 5.72 0.30 10.40
CA GLU A 589 6.20 0.00 11.75
C GLU A 589 5.10 -0.62 12.61
N ILE A 590 5.43 -1.65 13.38
CA ILE A 590 4.56 -2.16 14.45
C ILE A 590 4.90 -1.45 15.76
N LYS A 591 3.88 -0.92 16.43
CA LYS A 591 4.01 -0.24 17.71
C LYS A 591 3.58 -1.13 18.86
N LEU A 592 4.20 -0.93 20.03
CA LEU A 592 3.72 -1.53 21.26
C LEU A 592 2.27 -1.13 21.53
N LYS A 593 1.53 -2.00 22.22
CA LYS A 593 0.10 -1.88 22.54
C LYS A 593 -0.85 -1.85 21.34
N TRP A 594 -0.36 -1.96 20.11
CA TRP A 594 -1.22 -1.95 18.93
C TRP A 594 -2.23 -3.10 19.02
N PRO A 595 -3.55 -2.83 18.98
CA PRO A 595 -4.55 -3.88 18.98
C PRO A 595 -4.51 -4.73 17.72
N LEU A 596 -4.64 -6.04 17.94
CA LEU A 596 -4.68 -7.06 16.90
C LEU A 596 -5.86 -8.00 17.13
N ILE A 597 -6.29 -8.65 16.06
CA ILE A 597 -7.34 -9.66 16.05
C ILE A 597 -6.74 -10.99 15.62
N VAL A 598 -7.00 -12.04 16.41
CA VAL A 598 -6.64 -13.41 16.07
C VAL A 598 -7.84 -14.08 15.42
N TYR A 599 -7.60 -14.71 14.27
CA TYR A 599 -8.63 -15.39 13.50
C TYR A 599 -8.11 -16.72 12.94
N ARG A 600 -9.03 -17.67 12.80
CA ARG A 600 -8.78 -18.92 12.09
C ARG A 600 -9.31 -18.78 10.68
N ARG A 601 -8.51 -19.11 9.66
CA ARG A 601 -9.03 -19.36 8.33
C ARG A 601 -9.73 -20.71 8.36
N ASP A 602 -10.98 -20.78 7.91
CA ASP A 602 -11.59 -22.08 7.69
C ASP A 602 -10.77 -22.78 6.60
N THR A 603 -10.37 -24.03 6.83
CA THR A 603 -9.83 -24.89 5.77
C THR A 603 -10.77 -24.82 4.58
N PRO A 604 -10.25 -24.73 3.35
CA PRO A 604 -11.04 -24.27 2.24
C PRO A 604 -12.31 -25.10 2.11
N PRO A 605 -13.49 -24.45 2.03
CA PRO A 605 -14.73 -25.17 1.87
C PRO A 605 -14.66 -26.00 0.59
N ALA A 606 -14.96 -27.28 0.70
CA ALA A 606 -15.45 -28.01 -0.47
C ALA A 606 -16.75 -27.34 -0.91
N TYR A 607 -16.92 -27.12 -2.21
CA TYR A 607 -18.21 -26.69 -2.76
C TYR A 607 -19.34 -27.59 -2.21
N PRO A 608 -20.47 -27.07 -1.72
CA PRO A 608 -20.97 -25.69 -1.81
C PRO A 608 -20.74 -24.83 -0.53
N GLN A 609 -19.77 -25.15 0.32
CA GLN A 609 -19.63 -24.48 1.62
C GLN A 609 -19.06 -23.05 1.50
N LYS A 610 -19.43 -22.20 2.48
CA LYS A 610 -18.95 -20.82 2.61
C LYS A 610 -17.53 -20.81 3.15
N SER A 611 -16.65 -20.01 2.55
CA SER A 611 -15.32 -19.73 3.10
C SER A 611 -15.47 -18.68 4.20
N GLY A 612 -15.28 -19.09 5.45
CA GLY A 612 -15.33 -18.19 6.59
C GLY A 612 -13.96 -17.98 7.23
N SER A 613 -13.92 -16.98 8.11
CA SER A 613 -12.86 -16.86 9.10
C SER A 613 -13.53 -16.67 10.45
N GLY A 614 -13.22 -17.52 11.43
CA GLY A 614 -13.72 -17.34 12.79
C GLY A 614 -12.81 -16.42 13.59
N ILE A 615 -13.35 -15.36 14.19
CA ILE A 615 -12.62 -14.55 15.17
C ILE A 615 -12.44 -15.38 16.45
N ILE A 616 -11.20 -15.60 16.87
CA ILE A 616 -10.86 -16.36 18.08
C ILE A 616 -10.75 -15.40 19.28
N GLY A 617 -10.11 -14.25 19.08
CA GLY A 617 -9.89 -13.28 20.15
C GLY A 617 -9.19 -12.01 19.71
N LYS A 618 -8.92 -11.14 20.69
CA LYS A 618 -8.17 -9.90 20.54
C LYS A 618 -6.90 -9.95 21.36
N THR A 619 -5.85 -9.34 20.84
CA THR A 619 -4.53 -9.29 21.47
C THR A 619 -3.93 -7.89 21.28
N ARG A 620 -2.80 -7.62 21.93
CA ARG A 620 -2.03 -6.38 21.75
C ARG A 620 -0.55 -6.71 21.66
N VAL A 621 0.18 -5.95 20.85
CA VAL A 621 1.64 -6.09 20.77
C VAL A 621 2.25 -5.76 22.14
N SER A 622 3.02 -6.69 22.72
CA SER A 622 3.72 -6.50 23.99
C SER A 622 5.24 -6.50 23.86
N GLY A 623 5.79 -7.01 22.75
CA GLY A 623 7.23 -7.03 22.50
C GLY A 623 7.58 -6.97 21.02
N ILE A 624 8.74 -6.38 20.72
CA ILE A 624 9.28 -6.23 19.36
C ILE A 624 10.73 -6.73 19.40
N ALA A 625 11.05 -7.76 18.60
CA ALA A 625 12.40 -8.33 18.50
C ALA A 625 12.75 -8.58 17.02
N SER A 626 13.39 -7.59 16.40
CA SER A 626 13.70 -7.60 14.96
C SER A 626 12.43 -7.79 14.11
N ASP A 627 12.26 -8.95 13.47
CA ASP A 627 11.11 -9.29 12.61
C ASP A 627 10.12 -10.26 13.27
N VAL A 628 10.34 -10.58 14.55
CA VAL A 628 9.42 -11.39 15.37
C VAL A 628 8.79 -10.50 16.43
N PHE A 629 7.47 -10.54 16.48
CA PHE A 629 6.67 -9.71 17.38
C PHE A 629 5.94 -10.61 18.37
N ARG A 630 5.83 -10.13 19.61
CA ARG A 630 5.08 -10.81 20.67
C ARG A 630 3.79 -10.06 20.91
N ALA A 631 2.67 -10.79 20.92
CA ALA A 631 1.36 -10.29 21.30
C ALA A 631 0.85 -10.95 22.57
N GLU A 632 0.23 -10.15 23.44
CA GLU A 632 -0.45 -10.60 24.64
C GLU A 632 -1.96 -10.64 24.44
N PRO A 633 -2.61 -11.74 24.83
CA PRO A 633 -4.06 -11.85 24.75
C PRO A 633 -4.80 -10.83 25.63
N VAL A 634 -5.83 -10.20 25.08
CA VAL A 634 -6.68 -9.22 25.77
C VAL A 634 -8.08 -9.79 26.05
N SER A 635 -8.67 -10.49 25.09
CA SER A 635 -10.01 -11.09 25.24
C SER A 635 -10.24 -12.21 24.22
N GLY A 636 -11.27 -13.03 24.43
CA GLY A 636 -11.66 -14.12 23.54
C GLY A 636 -11.22 -15.50 24.02
N LYS A 637 -11.25 -16.48 23.13
CA LYS A 637 -10.98 -17.89 23.44
C LYS A 637 -9.51 -18.24 23.26
N ILE A 638 -8.70 -17.68 24.14
CA ILE A 638 -7.23 -17.69 24.03
C ILE A 638 -6.66 -19.12 24.03
N TYR A 639 -7.27 -20.02 24.78
CA TYR A 639 -6.92 -21.44 24.85
C TYR A 639 -7.21 -22.22 23.54
N GLU A 640 -7.96 -21.64 22.59
CA GLU A 640 -8.22 -22.26 21.29
C GLU A 640 -7.18 -21.86 20.23
N ILE A 641 -6.29 -20.89 20.52
CA ILE A 641 -5.28 -20.40 19.58
C ILE A 641 -4.18 -21.45 19.39
N ARG A 642 -3.79 -21.69 18.13
CA ARG A 642 -2.78 -22.69 17.74
C ARG A 642 -1.76 -22.08 16.77
N PRO A 643 -0.55 -22.63 16.67
CA PRO A 643 0.36 -22.31 15.57
C PRO A 643 -0.34 -22.50 14.22
N GLY A 644 -0.16 -21.54 13.31
CA GLY A 644 -0.84 -21.50 12.01
C GLY A 644 -2.16 -20.72 11.99
N ASP A 645 -2.76 -20.42 13.15
CA ASP A 645 -3.79 -19.38 13.22
C ASP A 645 -3.20 -18.03 12.80
N ARG A 646 -4.06 -17.09 12.40
CA ARG A 646 -3.62 -15.81 11.84
C ARG A 646 -3.95 -14.65 12.74
N ILE A 647 -3.18 -13.59 12.59
CA ILE A 647 -3.34 -12.35 13.32
C ILE A 647 -3.33 -11.18 12.34
N ILE A 648 -4.22 -10.22 12.57
CA ILE A 648 -4.35 -9.02 11.74
C ILE A 648 -4.42 -7.79 12.64
N SER A 649 -3.80 -6.69 12.25
CA SER A 649 -3.99 -5.42 12.95
C SER A 649 -5.44 -4.94 12.85
N GLU A 650 -5.99 -4.46 13.96
CA GLU A 650 -7.22 -3.66 13.91
C GLU A 650 -6.99 -2.46 13.01
#